data_AF-A0A9P6J288-F1
#
_entry.id   AF-A0A9P6J288-F1
#
_cell.length_a   1.000
_cell.length_b   1.000
_cell.length_c   1.000
_cell.angle_alpha   90.00
_cell.angle_beta   90.00
_cell.angle_gamma   90.00
#
_symmetry.space_group_name_H-M   'P 1'
#
loop_
_entity.id
_entity.type
_entity.pdbx_description
1 polymer ?
#
loop_
_entity_poly.entity_id
_entity_poly.type
_entity_poly.pdbx_seq_one_letter_code
_entity_poly.pdbx_strand_id
1 'polypeptide(L)'
;MSDTVGKWGKRDAGSSAPLSWASEQRIYEWKPTYTKESAPRDEALERELFSEESRVNSGIHFKNYAEMEVSVKDGPPDLKPLESFVDAGLESTVEENVARMNYTEPTPIQRNAIPILLKGYDLMACAQTGSGKTASYLVPIISALVRKVFAGRLSTIRRRPGQGYCKATPLALIILPTRELAIQIFEEARRFTYRTPLRPLVVYGGCDTRIQRAQAAGGSDILIATPGRLKDMLERQIISLSSVRHLVLDEADRMLDMGFEPQIRELVYQSGMSRDENLQTMMFSATFPRQIQALARDFLKPDYCRIRIGRIGGTTSDITQKVLYVEEFEKRDALVKLLTEMPPARTMIFVETKRAADNLDDYLYNKKFPTVSIHGDRDQREREASLHAFKLGKSPILIATAVASRGLDIKDVMHVINYDMCGDIDEYVHRIGRTARVGNPGRATSFYNSRNDAIAPQLAKILIECKQEIPDFLQEFVDPNTTFETHDFAEEDQGHPDSQFAGSQGAWDGAADNVASAGGDWGSGQAPVAAKDDWNSGAQPESSGGSWLAFEAFLLLGSQVLFFTLAWTFLIQSLVRDYASNSSDQEFLLTALPNTYRRKQRWWQGGALVQVVFALTLTWSCQLFELVIMEILGLLGQESRWYFWRLTLNAMLLLVIVVIPYYQCVLIIRNSGISTKKALPIAVAIWVVYFYLFAKVGNNFPTQAHHSTEILSIEWGMSRVGVIGVTISAILSGFGAVNGPYSNLFFFLRQVTDTDIHLAEKKCIQTLEMIADKKKRVVMEEMRLRTLDPSASKVGGFVRKIFGTVSGKSEGENLNDLRQELLALEGISRQLFLDIDDLYVEKSRLEHAKTWQGKYSNLMGYIFSIYCVYKLAMSLINTIFRRTGSTDPITAIISKFVSHTNMTIDVRFWSQQLSFFFVGLMIILSIRGLLQELSKFFRATSRHLSSSNIILFLAHLMGLYFLSSILMMRQSLPIEYRSIISDSLGALEFDFYHRWFDVIFLISGLVSTAFLYFIHKASGSSNVLAKDPAFEQMIEHRLSGADRQLDHSRYPSQSDEFQTAMSTESRYASSSGTQWRSRGP
;
A
#
# COMPACT_ATOMS: atom_id res chain seq x y z
N MET A 1 -43.05 -13.52 -6.07
CA MET A 1 -41.85 -12.78 -5.60
C MET A 1 -42.21 -11.56 -4.75
N SER A 2 -43.20 -10.71 -5.10
CA SER A 2 -43.56 -9.55 -4.25
C SER A 2 -44.04 -9.95 -2.84
N ASP A 3 -44.77 -11.06 -2.72
CA ASP A 3 -45.35 -11.49 -1.44
C ASP A 3 -44.33 -12.06 -0.44
N THR A 4 -43.21 -12.59 -0.93
CA THR A 4 -42.11 -13.09 -0.09
C THR A 4 -41.15 -11.97 0.33
N VAL A 5 -40.85 -11.02 -0.57
CA VAL A 5 -39.99 -9.86 -0.23
C VAL A 5 -40.68 -8.92 0.77
N GLY A 6 -42.01 -8.77 0.69
CA GLY A 6 -42.79 -8.00 1.66
C GLY A 6 -42.64 -8.49 3.11
N LYS A 7 -42.28 -9.77 3.33
CA LYS A 7 -42.06 -10.34 4.68
C LYS A 7 -40.80 -9.80 5.37
N TRP A 8 -39.84 -9.26 4.62
CA TRP A 8 -38.61 -8.71 5.17
C TRP A 8 -38.78 -7.29 5.74
N GLY A 9 -39.91 -6.62 5.46
CA GLY A 9 -40.16 -5.23 5.84
C GLY A 9 -39.70 -4.22 4.78
N LYS A 10 -39.94 -2.92 5.03
CA LYS A 10 -39.44 -1.83 4.18
C LYS A 10 -38.18 -1.23 4.81
N ARG A 11 -37.21 -0.86 3.98
CA ARG A 11 -36.07 -0.04 4.41
C ARG A 11 -36.63 1.32 4.84
N ASP A 12 -36.55 1.64 6.13
CA ASP A 12 -36.80 2.99 6.61
C ASP A 12 -35.77 3.92 5.96
N ALA A 13 -36.23 4.86 5.14
CA ALA A 13 -35.42 6.01 4.75
C ALA A 13 -35.17 6.81 6.04
N GLY A 14 -34.02 6.57 6.67
CA GLY A 14 -33.61 6.99 8.02
C GLY A 14 -34.43 8.08 8.68
N SER A 15 -34.94 7.79 9.90
CA SER A 15 -35.37 8.85 10.81
C SER A 15 -34.22 9.84 11.00
N SER A 16 -34.47 11.10 10.67
CA SER A 16 -33.57 12.25 10.70
C SER A 16 -33.13 12.70 12.10
N ALA A 17 -33.18 11.82 13.10
CA ALA A 17 -32.60 12.12 14.41
C ALA A 17 -31.07 11.91 14.31
N PRO A 18 -30.24 12.92 14.64
CA PRO A 18 -28.79 12.74 14.66
C PRO A 18 -28.46 11.69 15.72
N LEU A 19 -28.00 10.52 15.29
CA LEU A 19 -27.42 9.53 16.20
C LEU A 19 -26.17 10.17 16.82
N SER A 20 -26.20 10.35 18.15
CA SER A 20 -25.02 10.74 18.93
C SER A 20 -23.92 9.70 18.73
N TRP A 21 -22.66 10.12 18.77
CA TRP A 21 -21.56 9.17 18.64
C TRP A 21 -21.60 8.16 19.79
N ALA A 22 -21.13 6.93 19.54
CA ALA A 22 -21.04 5.93 20.60
C ALA A 22 -20.20 6.40 21.81
N SER A 23 -19.18 7.25 21.59
CA SER A 23 -18.38 7.86 22.67
C SER A 23 -19.16 8.86 23.54
N GLU A 24 -20.34 9.30 23.12
CA GLU A 24 -21.20 10.25 23.85
C GLU A 24 -22.34 9.55 24.62
N GLN A 25 -22.43 8.21 24.53
CA GLN A 25 -23.43 7.47 25.28
C GLN A 25 -23.29 7.73 26.78
N ARG A 26 -24.44 7.86 27.46
CA ARG A 26 -24.52 8.27 28.87
C ARG A 26 -23.86 7.23 29.77
N ILE A 27 -23.03 7.68 30.70
CA ILE A 27 -22.43 6.81 31.72
C ILE A 27 -23.04 7.12 33.09
N TYR A 28 -22.87 6.21 34.07
CA TYR A 28 -23.28 6.50 35.43
C TYR A 28 -22.32 7.51 36.06
N GLU A 29 -22.84 8.66 36.50
CA GLU A 29 -22.02 9.72 37.10
C GLU A 29 -21.90 9.54 38.62
N TRP A 30 -20.72 9.10 39.06
CA TRP A 30 -20.40 9.00 40.48
C TRP A 30 -20.11 10.38 41.10
N LYS A 31 -20.88 10.77 42.12
CA LYS A 31 -20.65 12.00 42.88
C LYS A 31 -19.70 11.72 44.06
N PRO A 32 -18.81 12.66 44.43
CA PRO A 32 -17.91 12.51 45.58
C PRO A 32 -18.62 12.27 46.92
N THR A 33 -19.90 12.67 47.02
CA THR A 33 -20.75 12.44 48.21
C THR A 33 -21.27 11.01 48.33
N TYR A 34 -21.19 10.22 47.26
CA TYR A 34 -21.67 8.85 47.27
C TYR A 34 -20.67 7.95 47.98
N THR A 35 -21.21 7.04 48.79
CA THR A 35 -20.53 5.92 49.41
C THR A 35 -21.05 4.64 48.79
N LYS A 36 -20.43 3.50 49.11
CA LYS A 36 -20.85 2.18 48.62
C LYS A 36 -22.36 1.93 48.81
N GLU A 37 -22.93 2.38 49.92
CA GLU A 37 -24.33 2.16 50.29
C GLU A 37 -25.27 3.28 49.84
N SER A 38 -24.76 4.49 49.56
CA SER A 38 -25.58 5.68 49.28
C SER A 38 -25.70 6.04 47.80
N ALA A 39 -25.09 5.28 46.89
CA ALA A 39 -25.19 5.50 45.45
C ALA A 39 -26.61 5.21 44.90
N PRO A 40 -27.37 6.23 44.46
CA PRO A 40 -28.77 6.08 44.04
C PRO A 40 -28.90 5.27 42.75
N ARG A 41 -30.09 4.70 42.51
CA ARG A 41 -30.41 4.08 41.22
C ARG A 41 -30.84 5.15 40.22
N ASP A 42 -30.35 5.03 39.00
CA ASP A 42 -30.78 5.83 37.84
C ASP A 42 -31.65 4.95 36.94
N GLU A 43 -32.98 5.04 37.10
CA GLU A 43 -33.92 4.14 36.42
C GLU A 43 -33.88 4.27 34.89
N ALA A 44 -33.59 5.47 34.36
CA ALA A 44 -33.52 5.69 32.93
C ALA A 44 -32.29 4.99 32.32
N LEU A 45 -31.14 5.20 32.95
CA LEU A 45 -29.89 4.55 32.52
C LEU A 45 -29.93 3.03 32.77
N GLU A 46 -30.54 2.59 33.88
CA GLU A 46 -30.69 1.16 34.18
C GLU A 46 -31.54 0.46 33.10
N ARG A 47 -32.66 1.07 32.69
CA ARG A 47 -33.50 0.54 31.61
C ARG A 47 -32.75 0.51 30.28
N GLU A 48 -31.96 1.54 29.96
CA GLU A 48 -31.13 1.57 28.76
C GLU A 48 -30.10 0.43 28.76
N LEU A 49 -29.36 0.27 29.86
CA LEU A 49 -28.25 -0.67 29.96
C LEU A 49 -28.72 -2.13 30.01
N PHE A 50 -29.79 -2.43 30.76
CA PHE A 50 -30.19 -3.79 31.13
C PHE A 50 -31.55 -4.24 30.56
N SER A 51 -32.17 -3.53 29.62
CA SER A 51 -33.44 -3.97 28.98
C SER A 51 -33.34 -5.32 28.27
N GLU A 52 -34.47 -6.01 28.06
CA GLU A 52 -34.47 -7.29 27.33
C GLU A 52 -33.97 -7.17 25.88
N GLU A 53 -34.28 -6.06 25.20
CA GLU A 53 -33.75 -5.75 23.86
C GLU A 53 -32.22 -5.56 23.87
N SER A 54 -31.64 -5.16 25.01
CA SER A 54 -30.20 -5.00 25.19
C SER A 54 -29.47 -6.28 25.65
N ARG A 55 -30.18 -7.41 25.88
CA ARG A 55 -29.59 -8.71 26.26
C ARG A 55 -29.35 -9.66 25.08
N VAL A 56 -28.45 -10.63 25.25
CA VAL A 56 -28.32 -11.84 24.40
C VAL A 56 -28.72 -13.01 25.27
N ASN A 57 -29.82 -13.68 24.93
CA ASN A 57 -30.28 -14.82 25.71
C ASN A 57 -29.41 -16.06 25.40
N SER A 58 -29.11 -16.84 26.44
CA SER A 58 -28.44 -18.13 26.27
C SER A 58 -29.31 -19.07 25.46
N GLY A 59 -28.71 -19.72 24.46
CA GLY A 59 -29.38 -20.65 23.57
C GLY A 59 -29.49 -22.06 24.14
N ILE A 60 -30.25 -22.90 23.43
CA ILE A 60 -30.60 -24.27 23.84
C ILE A 60 -29.34 -25.14 24.08
N HIS A 61 -28.25 -24.89 23.34
CA HIS A 61 -26.99 -25.62 23.46
C HIS A 61 -26.01 -25.00 24.47
N PHE A 62 -26.42 -24.02 25.28
CA PHE A 62 -25.52 -23.39 26.27
C PHE A 62 -24.94 -24.42 27.26
N LYS A 63 -25.70 -25.45 27.61
CA LYS A 63 -25.23 -26.55 28.48
C LYS A 63 -24.09 -27.37 27.86
N ASN A 64 -24.04 -27.47 26.52
CA ASN A 64 -23.00 -28.21 25.82
C ASN A 64 -21.63 -27.53 25.94
N TYR A 65 -21.58 -26.24 26.30
CA TYR A 65 -20.30 -25.57 26.60
C TYR A 65 -19.62 -26.16 27.84
N ALA A 66 -20.37 -26.73 28.79
CA ALA A 66 -19.78 -27.37 29.97
C ALA A 66 -18.97 -28.64 29.63
N GLU A 67 -19.23 -29.26 28.47
CA GLU A 67 -18.55 -30.47 28.00
C GLU A 67 -17.28 -30.16 27.18
N MET A 68 -16.98 -28.88 26.93
CA MET A 68 -15.79 -28.49 26.17
C MET A 68 -14.52 -28.79 26.95
N GLU A 69 -13.55 -29.42 26.29
CA GLU A 69 -12.23 -29.64 26.85
C GLU A 69 -11.54 -28.31 27.19
N VAL A 70 -11.08 -28.18 28.43
CA VAL A 70 -10.31 -27.02 28.88
C VAL A 70 -8.92 -27.49 29.27
N SER A 71 -7.90 -26.89 28.66
CA SER A 71 -6.51 -27.06 29.04
C SER A 71 -6.03 -25.80 29.73
N VAL A 72 -5.56 -25.92 30.96
CA VAL A 72 -4.87 -24.86 31.69
C VAL A 72 -3.42 -25.30 31.89
N LYS A 73 -2.47 -24.55 31.35
CA LYS A 73 -1.03 -24.76 31.55
C LYS A 73 -0.45 -23.56 32.29
N ASP A 74 0.46 -23.83 33.23
CA ASP A 74 1.12 -22.84 34.08
C ASP A 74 0.13 -22.04 34.95
N GLY A 75 0.60 -21.47 36.06
CA GLY A 75 -0.22 -20.71 36.99
C GLY A 75 -0.36 -21.36 38.37
N PRO A 76 -1.22 -20.79 39.24
CA PRO A 76 -1.28 -21.17 40.65
C PRO A 76 -1.73 -22.63 40.85
N PRO A 77 -0.96 -23.45 41.60
CA PRO A 77 -1.17 -24.91 41.70
C PRO A 77 -2.49 -25.34 42.33
N ASP A 78 -3.18 -24.45 43.07
CA ASP A 78 -4.37 -24.76 43.86
C ASP A 78 -5.66 -24.07 43.35
N LEU A 79 -5.68 -23.54 42.13
CA LEU A 79 -6.85 -22.81 41.63
C LEU A 79 -7.92 -23.73 41.04
N LYS A 80 -9.06 -23.84 41.71
CA LYS A 80 -10.23 -24.55 41.18
C LYS A 80 -11.01 -23.67 40.21
N PRO A 81 -11.54 -24.22 39.10
CA PRO A 81 -12.48 -23.50 38.24
C PRO A 81 -13.70 -23.02 39.04
N LEU A 82 -14.22 -21.86 38.66
CA LEU A 82 -15.39 -21.26 39.29
C LEU A 82 -16.67 -21.99 38.83
N GLU A 83 -17.52 -22.39 39.77
CA GLU A 83 -18.83 -23.00 39.46
C GLU A 83 -19.94 -21.95 39.28
N SER A 84 -19.95 -20.90 40.11
CA SER A 84 -20.94 -19.81 40.08
C SER A 84 -20.28 -18.44 40.24
N PHE A 85 -20.85 -17.39 39.64
CA PHE A 85 -20.37 -16.01 39.83
C PHE A 85 -20.37 -15.55 41.30
N VAL A 86 -21.27 -16.10 42.12
CA VAL A 86 -21.36 -15.81 43.56
C VAL A 86 -20.10 -16.29 44.30
N ASP A 87 -19.53 -17.42 43.87
CA ASP A 87 -18.37 -18.03 44.51
C ASP A 87 -17.05 -17.31 44.17
N ALA A 88 -17.07 -16.37 43.22
CA ALA A 88 -15.87 -15.68 42.76
C ALA A 88 -15.38 -14.62 43.77
N GLY A 89 -16.17 -14.33 44.80
CA GLY A 89 -15.85 -13.29 45.77
C GLY A 89 -15.69 -11.93 45.11
N LEU A 90 -16.62 -11.56 44.21
CA LEU A 90 -16.63 -10.26 43.53
C LEU A 90 -17.01 -9.13 44.49
N GLU A 91 -16.81 -7.89 44.07
CA GLU A 91 -17.39 -6.74 44.76
C GLU A 91 -18.92 -6.74 44.57
N SER A 92 -19.67 -6.49 45.64
CA SER A 92 -21.14 -6.67 45.68
C SER A 92 -21.88 -5.89 44.59
N THR A 93 -21.42 -4.69 44.22
CA THR A 93 -22.03 -3.89 43.15
C THR A 93 -21.78 -4.50 41.78
N VAL A 94 -20.59 -5.06 41.57
CA VAL A 94 -20.23 -5.75 40.33
C VAL A 94 -21.02 -7.06 40.21
N GLU A 95 -21.17 -7.79 41.30
CA GLU A 95 -22.00 -9.00 41.36
C GLU A 95 -23.48 -8.70 41.06
N GLU A 96 -24.04 -7.63 41.64
CA GLU A 96 -25.38 -7.14 41.28
C GLU A 96 -25.50 -6.83 39.79
N ASN A 97 -24.49 -6.19 39.19
CA ASN A 97 -24.49 -5.87 37.76
C ASN A 97 -24.42 -7.13 36.89
N VAL A 98 -23.64 -8.14 37.28
CA VAL A 98 -23.60 -9.46 36.61
C VAL A 98 -24.97 -10.14 36.70
N ALA A 99 -25.61 -10.11 37.85
CA ALA A 99 -26.96 -10.65 38.03
C ALA A 99 -28.01 -9.92 37.18
N ARG A 100 -27.92 -8.58 37.06
CA ARG A 100 -28.81 -7.77 36.19
C ARG A 100 -28.64 -8.05 34.70
N MET A 101 -27.47 -8.56 34.30
CA MET A 101 -27.22 -9.06 32.94
C MET A 101 -27.87 -10.43 32.67
N ASN A 102 -28.47 -11.05 33.70
CA ASN A 102 -28.96 -12.43 33.68
C ASN A 102 -27.87 -13.45 33.34
N TYR A 103 -26.63 -13.20 33.76
CA TYR A 103 -25.57 -14.19 33.65
C TYR A 103 -25.71 -15.18 34.81
N THR A 104 -26.42 -16.28 34.54
CA THR A 104 -26.75 -17.29 35.56
C THR A 104 -25.56 -18.19 35.89
N GLU A 105 -24.81 -18.62 34.87
CA GLU A 105 -23.68 -19.53 35.01
C GLU A 105 -22.47 -19.01 34.21
N PRO A 106 -21.24 -19.12 34.75
CA PRO A 106 -20.03 -18.75 34.04
C PRO A 106 -19.73 -19.70 32.88
N THR A 107 -19.33 -19.14 31.74
CA THR A 107 -18.85 -19.90 30.58
C THR A 107 -17.47 -20.53 30.86
N PRO A 108 -17.02 -21.57 30.12
CA PRO A 108 -15.75 -22.24 30.40
C PRO A 108 -14.54 -21.29 30.48
N ILE A 109 -14.51 -20.22 29.68
CA ILE A 109 -13.45 -19.20 29.77
C ILE A 109 -13.55 -18.39 31.04
N GLN A 110 -14.76 -18.01 31.43
CA GLN A 110 -15.00 -17.25 32.66
C GLN A 110 -14.67 -18.09 33.89
N ARG A 111 -15.02 -19.40 33.88
CA ARG A 111 -14.74 -20.33 34.98
C ARG A 111 -13.27 -20.38 35.36
N ASN A 112 -12.40 -20.35 34.34
CA ASN A 112 -10.97 -20.48 34.53
C ASN A 112 -10.29 -19.11 34.63
N ALA A 113 -10.61 -18.16 33.74
CA ALA A 113 -9.92 -16.87 33.69
C ALA A 113 -10.23 -15.97 34.89
N ILE A 114 -11.49 -15.88 35.36
CA ILE A 114 -11.87 -14.98 36.47
C ILE A 114 -11.03 -15.24 37.73
N PRO A 115 -10.93 -16.48 38.26
CA PRO A 115 -10.15 -16.71 39.47
C PRO A 115 -8.65 -16.45 39.26
N ILE A 116 -8.09 -16.78 38.08
CA ILE A 116 -6.68 -16.49 37.74
C ILE A 116 -6.40 -14.99 37.78
N LEU A 117 -7.28 -14.21 37.14
CA LEU A 117 -7.12 -12.76 37.06
C LEU A 117 -7.33 -12.07 38.41
N LEU A 118 -8.25 -12.54 39.25
CA LEU A 118 -8.45 -12.03 40.61
C LEU A 118 -7.22 -12.26 41.52
N LYS A 119 -6.42 -13.28 41.24
CA LYS A 119 -5.15 -13.55 41.95
C LYS A 119 -3.98 -12.68 41.46
N GLY A 120 -4.14 -11.99 40.33
CA GLY A 120 -3.12 -11.08 39.80
C GLY A 120 -2.14 -11.70 38.80
N TYR A 121 -2.37 -12.92 38.33
CA TYR A 121 -1.54 -13.56 37.31
C TYR A 121 -1.78 -12.98 35.91
N ASP A 122 -0.73 -12.95 35.10
CA ASP A 122 -0.85 -12.68 33.67
C ASP A 122 -1.53 -13.86 32.97
N LEU A 123 -2.24 -13.59 31.86
CA LEU A 123 -3.06 -14.60 31.20
C LEU A 123 -2.95 -14.52 29.67
N MET A 124 -2.67 -15.66 29.05
CA MET A 124 -2.90 -15.91 27.63
C MET A 124 -4.13 -16.83 27.49
N ALA A 125 -5.20 -16.33 26.88
CA ALA A 125 -6.46 -17.04 26.71
C ALA A 125 -6.79 -17.25 25.23
N CYS A 126 -6.86 -18.51 24.82
CA CYS A 126 -7.30 -18.96 23.51
C CYS A 126 -8.72 -19.52 23.60
N ALA A 127 -9.68 -18.76 23.09
CA ALA A 127 -11.07 -19.15 23.05
C ALA A 127 -11.80 -18.56 21.83
N GLN A 128 -12.71 -19.34 21.27
CA GLN A 128 -13.55 -18.94 20.15
C GLN A 128 -14.37 -17.68 20.43
N THR A 129 -14.79 -16.97 19.38
CA THR A 129 -15.67 -15.80 19.51
C THR A 129 -17.04 -16.20 20.06
N GLY A 130 -17.65 -15.34 20.90
CA GLY A 130 -18.95 -15.66 21.52
C GLY A 130 -18.86 -16.59 22.74
N SER A 131 -17.66 -16.94 23.21
CA SER A 131 -17.44 -17.73 24.43
C SER A 131 -17.52 -16.92 25.74
N GLY A 132 -17.76 -15.60 25.67
CA GLY A 132 -17.84 -14.74 26.84
C GLY A 132 -16.49 -14.14 27.30
N LYS A 133 -15.50 -14.02 26.40
CA LYS A 133 -14.17 -13.43 26.66
C LYS A 133 -14.23 -12.05 27.32
N THR A 134 -15.11 -11.17 26.85
CA THR A 134 -15.22 -9.79 27.35
C THR A 134 -15.51 -9.72 28.86
N ALA A 135 -16.49 -10.48 29.33
CA ALA A 135 -16.80 -10.53 30.76
C ALA A 135 -15.69 -11.20 31.58
N SER A 136 -14.93 -12.14 30.97
CA SER A 136 -13.86 -12.86 31.65
C SER A 136 -12.71 -11.96 32.13
N TYR A 137 -12.43 -10.85 31.44
CA TYR A 137 -11.47 -9.84 31.91
C TYR A 137 -12.12 -8.60 32.52
N LEU A 138 -13.25 -8.10 32.00
CA LEU A 138 -13.88 -6.89 32.54
C LEU A 138 -14.33 -7.07 34.00
N VAL A 139 -15.01 -8.18 34.31
CA VAL A 139 -15.56 -8.44 35.65
C VAL A 139 -14.47 -8.46 36.73
N PRO A 140 -13.38 -9.26 36.61
CA PRO A 140 -12.34 -9.28 37.63
C PRO A 140 -11.56 -7.96 37.71
N ILE A 141 -11.27 -7.29 36.59
CA ILE A 141 -10.58 -5.98 36.59
C ILE A 141 -11.41 -4.94 37.34
N ILE A 142 -12.70 -4.79 36.97
CA ILE A 142 -13.60 -3.81 37.58
C ILE A 142 -13.76 -4.12 39.07
N SER A 143 -14.00 -5.38 39.44
CA SER A 143 -14.12 -5.81 40.84
C SER A 143 -12.87 -5.47 41.67
N ALA A 144 -11.67 -5.76 41.15
CA ALA A 144 -10.40 -5.46 41.82
C ALA A 144 -10.17 -3.95 41.98
N LEU A 145 -10.47 -3.15 40.95
CA LEU A 145 -10.34 -1.70 41.00
C LEU A 145 -11.34 -1.05 41.96
N VAL A 146 -12.62 -1.42 41.89
CA VAL A 146 -13.66 -0.91 42.81
C VAL A 146 -13.30 -1.20 44.26
N ARG A 147 -12.85 -2.43 44.56
CA ARG A 147 -12.41 -2.82 45.91
C ARG A 147 -11.27 -1.93 46.41
N LYS A 148 -10.26 -1.66 45.57
CA LYS A 148 -9.13 -0.79 45.92
C LYS A 148 -9.56 0.67 46.14
N VAL A 149 -10.50 1.17 45.33
CA VAL A 149 -11.06 2.53 45.48
C VAL A 149 -11.86 2.66 46.78
N PHE A 150 -12.78 1.74 47.08
CA PHE A 150 -13.55 1.77 48.32
C PHE A 150 -12.69 1.57 49.57
N ALA A 151 -11.58 0.84 49.47
CA ALA A 151 -10.61 0.69 50.56
C ALA A 151 -9.68 1.92 50.72
N GLY A 152 -9.82 2.97 49.91
CA GLY A 152 -8.98 4.17 49.95
C GLY A 152 -7.53 3.94 49.47
N ARG A 153 -7.24 2.78 48.87
CA ARG A 153 -5.88 2.41 48.38
C ARG A 153 -5.59 2.92 46.97
N LEU A 154 -6.62 3.41 46.28
CA LEU A 154 -6.53 3.94 44.92
C LEU A 154 -7.47 5.14 44.78
N SER A 155 -6.99 6.23 44.18
CA SER A 155 -7.79 7.41 43.92
C SER A 155 -8.19 7.49 42.45
N THR A 156 -9.48 7.74 42.20
CA THR A 156 -9.96 8.04 40.84
C THR A 156 -9.72 9.51 40.54
N ILE A 157 -8.92 9.81 39.51
CA ILE A 157 -8.66 11.18 39.11
C ILE A 157 -9.85 11.70 38.32
N ARG A 158 -10.39 12.84 38.77
CA ARG A 158 -11.52 13.53 38.16
C ARG A 158 -11.21 15.01 38.02
N ARG A 159 -11.85 15.65 37.04
CA ARG A 159 -11.81 17.10 36.91
C ARG A 159 -12.48 17.75 38.13
N ARG A 160 -11.77 18.63 38.82
CA ARG A 160 -12.36 19.45 39.90
C ARG A 160 -13.10 20.67 39.31
N PRO A 161 -14.23 21.10 39.91
CA PRO A 161 -14.87 22.35 39.54
C PRO A 161 -13.88 23.51 39.63
N GLY A 162 -13.79 24.35 38.59
CA GLY A 162 -12.86 25.49 38.52
C GLY A 162 -11.41 25.14 38.10
N GLN A 163 -11.05 23.86 37.99
CA GLN A 163 -9.77 23.42 37.46
C GLN A 163 -9.83 23.34 35.92
N GLY A 164 -8.71 23.70 35.27
CA GLY A 164 -8.54 23.65 33.82
C GLY A 164 -8.59 22.23 33.24
N TYR A 165 -7.91 22.02 32.12
CA TYR A 165 -7.83 20.73 31.46
C TYR A 165 -7.30 19.62 32.39
N CYS A 166 -8.01 18.48 32.50
CA CYS A 166 -7.59 17.31 33.27
C CYS A 166 -7.10 16.21 32.31
N LYS A 167 -5.87 15.75 32.50
CA LYS A 167 -5.28 14.64 31.73
C LYS A 167 -5.87 13.32 32.21
N ALA A 168 -6.43 12.52 31.30
CA ALA A 168 -6.95 11.20 31.65
C ALA A 168 -5.79 10.22 31.96
N THR A 169 -5.91 9.48 33.05
CA THR A 169 -4.89 8.58 33.60
C THR A 169 -5.52 7.22 33.90
N PRO A 170 -5.83 6.41 32.87
CA PRO A 170 -6.50 5.13 33.04
C PRO A 170 -5.71 4.16 33.92
N LEU A 171 -6.45 3.37 34.69
CA LEU A 171 -5.98 2.26 35.53
C LEU A 171 -6.02 0.94 34.76
N ALA A 172 -6.95 0.80 33.83
CA ALA A 172 -7.03 -0.31 32.90
C ALA A 172 -7.04 0.20 31.45
N LEU A 173 -6.24 -0.44 30.58
CA LEU A 173 -6.18 -0.17 29.15
C LEU A 173 -6.57 -1.43 28.37
N ILE A 174 -7.55 -1.31 27.49
CA ILE A 174 -8.02 -2.37 26.60
C ILE A 174 -7.77 -1.92 25.16
N ILE A 175 -6.88 -2.61 24.45
CA ILE A 175 -6.51 -2.32 23.07
C ILE A 175 -7.19 -3.31 22.12
N LEU A 176 -7.80 -2.78 21.06
CA LEU A 176 -8.65 -3.52 20.15
C LEU A 176 -8.36 -3.18 18.68
N PRO A 177 -8.49 -4.15 17.75
CA PRO A 177 -8.18 -3.94 16.33
C PRO A 177 -9.18 -3.04 15.60
N THR A 178 -10.46 -3.02 16.00
CA THR A 178 -11.51 -2.30 15.27
C THR A 178 -12.32 -1.36 16.14
N ARG A 179 -12.87 -0.32 15.49
CA ARG A 179 -13.69 0.73 16.10
C ARG A 179 -14.97 0.15 16.68
N GLU A 180 -15.59 -0.76 15.94
CA GLU A 180 -16.86 -1.36 16.32
C GLU A 180 -16.73 -2.28 17.54
N LEU A 181 -15.65 -3.05 17.62
CA LEU A 181 -15.35 -3.88 18.79
C LEU A 181 -15.05 -3.01 20.02
N ALA A 182 -14.37 -1.86 19.82
CA ALA A 182 -14.15 -0.89 20.90
C ALA A 182 -15.45 -0.30 21.45
N ILE A 183 -16.40 0.04 20.58
CA ILE A 183 -17.73 0.52 20.98
C ILE A 183 -18.47 -0.56 21.77
N GLN A 184 -18.43 -1.80 21.31
CA GLN A 184 -19.10 -2.91 21.98
C GLN A 184 -18.53 -3.19 23.38
N ILE A 185 -17.19 -3.24 23.52
CA ILE A 185 -16.57 -3.45 24.83
C ILE A 185 -16.82 -2.26 25.74
N PHE A 186 -16.91 -1.05 25.20
CA PHE A 186 -17.33 0.13 25.97
C PHE A 186 -18.78 0.00 26.48
N GLU A 187 -19.72 -0.49 25.67
CA GLU A 187 -21.08 -0.78 26.11
C GLU A 187 -21.10 -1.80 27.25
N GLU A 188 -20.35 -2.91 27.16
CA GLU A 188 -20.22 -3.88 28.25
C GLU A 188 -19.58 -3.26 29.51
N ALA A 189 -18.53 -2.45 29.34
CA ALA A 189 -17.89 -1.75 30.45
C ALA A 189 -18.87 -0.79 31.15
N ARG A 190 -19.75 -0.10 30.42
CA ARG A 190 -20.81 0.75 31.00
C ARG A 190 -21.76 -0.05 31.90
N ARG A 191 -22.11 -1.28 31.50
CA ARG A 191 -22.99 -2.15 32.29
C ARG A 191 -22.31 -2.62 33.59
N PHE A 192 -21.07 -3.10 33.51
CA PHE A 192 -20.36 -3.58 34.70
C PHE A 192 -19.92 -2.45 35.65
N THR A 193 -19.73 -1.24 35.14
CA THR A 193 -19.39 -0.05 35.96
C THR A 193 -20.61 0.72 36.49
N TYR A 194 -21.83 0.29 36.17
CA TYR A 194 -23.05 0.93 36.67
C TYR A 194 -23.06 0.97 38.21
N ARG A 195 -23.36 2.14 38.80
CA ARG A 195 -23.29 2.38 40.25
C ARG A 195 -21.92 2.12 40.89
N THR A 196 -20.83 2.19 40.14
CA THR A 196 -19.46 2.14 40.67
C THR A 196 -18.76 3.49 40.55
N PRO A 197 -17.68 3.76 41.30
CA PRO A 197 -16.91 4.98 41.15
C PRO A 197 -16.08 5.03 39.86
N LEU A 198 -15.98 3.91 39.12
CA LEU A 198 -15.13 3.81 37.93
C LEU A 198 -15.80 4.43 36.70
N ARG A 199 -15.00 5.12 35.88
CA ARG A 199 -15.44 5.78 34.65
C ARG A 199 -14.81 5.10 33.43
N PRO A 200 -15.60 4.42 32.57
CA PRO A 200 -15.13 3.94 31.29
C PRO A 200 -15.06 5.09 30.26
N LEU A 201 -14.11 5.00 29.32
CA LEU A 201 -13.97 5.88 28.17
C LEU A 201 -13.58 5.07 26.94
N VAL A 202 -14.14 5.42 25.78
CA VAL A 202 -13.76 4.83 24.49
C VAL A 202 -13.14 5.86 23.57
N VAL A 203 -12.02 5.50 22.91
CA VAL A 203 -11.38 6.34 21.89
C VAL A 203 -11.06 5.53 20.63
N TYR A 204 -11.58 5.99 19.51
CA TYR A 204 -11.45 5.28 18.23
C TYR A 204 -11.43 6.26 17.04
N GLY A 205 -10.80 5.87 15.93
CA GLY A 205 -10.68 6.70 14.73
C GLY A 205 -12.02 7.00 14.03
N GLY A 206 -12.07 8.01 13.15
CA GLY A 206 -13.26 8.33 12.34
C GLY A 206 -14.37 9.11 13.06
N CYS A 207 -14.30 9.23 14.39
CA CYS A 207 -15.10 10.17 15.18
C CYS A 207 -14.31 11.48 15.42
N ASP A 208 -15.02 12.59 15.58
CA ASP A 208 -14.41 13.90 15.88
C ASP A 208 -13.57 13.84 17.17
N THR A 209 -12.28 14.16 17.03
CA THR A 209 -11.32 14.18 18.15
C THR A 209 -11.73 15.18 19.23
N ARG A 210 -12.43 16.27 18.91
CA ARG A 210 -12.89 17.27 19.89
C ARG A 210 -13.87 16.67 20.89
N ILE A 211 -14.79 15.83 20.41
CA ILE A 211 -15.79 15.15 21.23
C ILE A 211 -15.10 14.17 22.17
N GLN A 212 -14.22 13.30 21.65
CA GLN A 212 -13.48 12.35 22.47
C GLN A 212 -12.52 13.06 23.45
N ARG A 213 -11.94 14.20 23.08
CA ARG A 213 -11.13 15.03 23.99
C ARG A 213 -11.96 15.63 25.12
N ALA A 214 -13.16 16.12 24.82
CA ALA A 214 -14.08 16.62 25.84
C ALA A 214 -14.48 15.51 26.82
N GLN A 215 -14.75 14.30 26.30
CA GLN A 215 -15.03 13.13 27.12
C GLN A 215 -13.82 12.69 27.96
N ALA A 216 -12.60 12.77 27.41
CA ALA A 216 -11.37 12.47 28.13
C ALA A 216 -11.06 13.49 29.24
N ALA A 217 -11.44 14.76 29.06
CA ALA A 217 -11.26 15.81 30.07
C ALA A 217 -12.05 15.55 31.36
N GLY A 218 -13.05 14.66 31.34
CA GLY A 218 -13.73 14.17 32.55
C GLY A 218 -12.92 13.18 33.40
N GLY A 219 -11.75 12.75 32.92
CA GLY A 219 -10.97 11.65 33.48
C GLY A 219 -11.41 10.29 32.92
N SER A 220 -10.60 9.25 33.11
CA SER A 220 -10.93 7.88 32.74
C SER A 220 -10.17 6.91 33.63
N ASP A 221 -10.85 5.87 34.10
CA ASP A 221 -10.21 4.78 34.85
C ASP A 221 -10.08 3.52 33.98
N ILE A 222 -11.00 3.31 33.04
CA ILE A 222 -10.98 2.19 32.09
C ILE A 222 -11.00 2.78 30.69
N LEU A 223 -9.89 2.66 29.97
CA LEU A 223 -9.75 3.15 28.61
C LEU A 223 -9.85 2.01 27.61
N ILE A 224 -10.85 2.08 26.73
CA ILE A 224 -11.03 1.18 25.60
C ILE A 224 -10.57 1.93 24.34
N ALA A 225 -9.63 1.39 23.58
CA ALA A 225 -9.04 2.14 22.48
C ALA A 225 -8.59 1.31 21.28
N THR A 226 -8.68 1.92 20.09
CA THR A 226 -7.94 1.44 18.91
C THR A 226 -6.53 2.06 18.87
N PRO A 227 -5.46 1.32 18.50
CA PRO A 227 -4.07 1.77 18.59
C PRO A 227 -3.81 3.17 18.00
N GLY A 228 -4.29 3.42 16.77
CA GLY A 228 -4.03 4.68 16.07
C GLY A 228 -4.61 5.91 16.77
N ARG A 229 -5.86 5.85 17.26
CA ARG A 229 -6.48 6.96 18.00
C ARG A 229 -5.87 7.12 19.40
N LEU A 230 -5.48 6.02 20.04
CA LEU A 230 -4.78 6.08 21.31
C LEU A 230 -3.46 6.85 21.18
N LYS A 231 -2.66 6.53 20.17
CA LYS A 231 -1.40 7.23 19.89
C LYS A 231 -1.60 8.74 19.69
N ASP A 232 -2.57 9.15 18.88
CA ASP A 232 -2.92 10.59 18.69
C ASP A 232 -3.28 11.29 20.01
N MET A 233 -4.04 10.62 20.89
CA MET A 233 -4.39 11.16 22.21
C MET A 233 -3.21 11.23 23.18
N LEU A 234 -2.23 10.33 23.06
CA LEU A 234 -1.00 10.34 23.86
C LEU A 234 -0.03 11.43 23.41
N GLU A 235 0.18 11.57 22.10
CA GLU A 235 1.04 12.60 21.52
C GLU A 235 0.55 14.01 21.88
N ARG A 236 -0.78 14.20 21.90
CA ARG A 236 -1.42 15.46 22.33
C ARG A 236 -1.46 15.67 23.84
N GLN A 237 -0.89 14.76 24.63
CA GLN A 237 -0.91 14.77 26.09
C GLN A 237 -2.32 14.81 26.69
N ILE A 238 -3.32 14.28 25.99
CA ILE A 238 -4.70 14.19 26.47
C ILE A 238 -4.85 13.03 27.45
N ILE A 239 -4.16 11.93 27.16
CA ILE A 239 -4.14 10.70 27.95
C ILE A 239 -2.70 10.43 28.44
N SER A 240 -2.54 9.78 29.58
CA SER A 240 -1.27 9.29 30.13
C SER A 240 -1.40 7.82 30.49
N LEU A 241 -0.47 6.96 30.04
CA LEU A 241 -0.49 5.53 30.40
C LEU A 241 0.27 5.20 31.70
N SER A 242 0.80 6.23 32.37
CA SER A 242 1.65 6.08 33.57
C SER A 242 0.95 5.43 34.77
N SER A 243 -0.38 5.38 34.79
CA SER A 243 -1.17 4.81 35.89
C SER A 243 -1.81 3.46 35.55
N VAL A 244 -1.54 2.92 34.36
CA VAL A 244 -2.09 1.63 33.92
C VAL A 244 -1.54 0.51 34.79
N ARG A 245 -2.44 -0.31 35.34
CA ARG A 245 -2.18 -1.51 36.14
C ARG A 245 -2.71 -2.78 35.48
N HIS A 246 -3.67 -2.65 34.57
CA HIS A 246 -4.21 -3.76 33.80
C HIS A 246 -4.13 -3.44 32.31
N LEU A 247 -3.44 -4.28 31.54
CA LEU A 247 -3.37 -4.20 30.08
C LEU A 247 -4.09 -5.41 29.47
N VAL A 248 -5.03 -5.15 28.56
CA VAL A 248 -5.74 -6.19 27.81
C VAL A 248 -5.52 -5.98 26.32
N LEU A 249 -5.06 -7.02 25.64
CA LEU A 249 -5.00 -7.12 24.18
C LEU A 249 -6.05 -8.15 23.74
N ASP A 250 -7.17 -7.70 23.17
CA ASP A 250 -8.26 -8.59 22.73
C ASP A 250 -8.31 -8.64 21.20
N GLU A 251 -8.54 -9.85 20.66
CA GLU A 251 -8.30 -10.22 19.26
C GLU A 251 -6.84 -9.90 18.82
N ALA A 252 -5.88 -10.39 19.61
CA ALA A 252 -4.45 -10.12 19.40
C ALA A 252 -3.92 -10.63 18.05
N ASP A 253 -4.41 -11.79 17.59
CA ASP A 253 -4.18 -12.34 16.25
C ASP A 253 -4.52 -11.32 15.15
N ARG A 254 -5.71 -10.73 15.24
CA ARG A 254 -6.15 -9.71 14.28
C ARG A 254 -5.33 -8.43 14.34
N MET A 255 -4.87 -8.02 15.52
CA MET A 255 -4.01 -6.86 15.62
C MET A 255 -2.69 -7.06 14.86
N LEU A 256 -2.15 -8.28 14.85
CA LEU A 256 -0.99 -8.62 14.04
C LEU A 256 -1.32 -8.65 12.54
N ASP A 257 -2.44 -9.27 12.15
CA ASP A 257 -2.88 -9.33 10.74
C ASP A 257 -3.08 -7.93 10.13
N MET A 258 -3.57 -6.98 10.92
CA MET A 258 -3.76 -5.59 10.50
C MET A 258 -2.46 -4.77 10.51
N GLY A 259 -1.33 -5.38 10.89
CA GLY A 259 -0.04 -4.73 10.98
C GLY A 259 0.07 -3.72 12.13
N PHE A 260 -0.71 -3.90 13.21
CA PHE A 260 -0.65 -3.04 14.40
C PHE A 260 0.49 -3.38 15.37
N GLU A 261 1.27 -4.43 15.10
CA GLU A 261 2.37 -4.85 15.97
C GLU A 261 3.32 -3.70 16.33
N PRO A 262 3.84 -2.88 15.37
CA PRO A 262 4.75 -1.80 15.71
C PRO A 262 4.09 -0.75 16.62
N GLN A 263 2.83 -0.41 16.36
CA GLN A 263 2.08 0.55 17.17
C GLN A 263 1.82 0.02 18.58
N ILE A 264 1.52 -1.27 18.74
CA ILE A 264 1.32 -1.88 20.06
C ILE A 264 2.64 -1.89 20.84
N ARG A 265 3.75 -2.28 20.20
CA ARG A 265 5.08 -2.23 20.82
C ARG A 265 5.44 -0.80 21.25
N GLU A 266 5.17 0.20 20.42
CA GLU A 266 5.37 1.62 20.77
C GLU A 266 4.48 2.06 21.96
N LEU A 267 3.22 1.65 21.98
CA LEU A 267 2.29 1.96 23.08
C LEU A 267 2.74 1.34 24.40
N VAL A 268 3.19 0.09 24.37
CA VAL A 268 3.59 -0.65 25.58
C VAL A 268 4.99 -0.24 26.06
N TYR A 269 5.97 -0.09 25.16
CA TYR A 269 7.37 0.16 25.55
C TYR A 269 7.77 1.64 25.54
N GLN A 270 7.16 2.48 24.71
CA GLN A 270 7.65 3.85 24.45
C GLN A 270 6.70 4.95 24.95
N SER A 271 5.48 4.62 25.38
CA SER A 271 4.45 5.61 25.76
C SER A 271 4.31 5.84 27.27
N GLY A 272 5.36 5.52 28.05
CA GLY A 272 5.41 5.78 29.49
C GLY A 272 4.46 4.92 30.34
N MET A 273 4.04 3.76 29.83
CA MET A 273 3.29 2.77 30.59
C MET A 273 4.18 2.15 31.68
N SER A 274 3.65 1.97 32.89
CA SER A 274 4.40 1.31 33.96
C SER A 274 4.60 -0.16 33.62
N ARG A 275 5.84 -0.66 33.77
CA ARG A 275 6.21 -2.08 33.59
C ARG A 275 6.73 -2.68 34.90
N ASP A 276 6.28 -2.14 36.02
CA ASP A 276 6.56 -2.69 37.33
C ASP A 276 5.86 -4.04 37.50
N GLU A 277 6.23 -4.79 38.54
CA GLU A 277 5.59 -6.07 38.88
C GLU A 277 4.07 -5.93 39.14
N ASN A 278 3.58 -4.70 39.32
CA ASN A 278 2.17 -4.39 39.54
C ASN A 278 1.34 -4.34 38.24
N LEU A 279 1.97 -4.30 37.07
CA LEU A 279 1.26 -4.42 35.79
C LEU A 279 0.81 -5.88 35.60
N GLN A 280 -0.48 -6.07 35.37
CA GLN A 280 -1.05 -7.35 34.97
C GLN A 280 -1.44 -7.28 33.49
N THR A 281 -0.93 -8.20 32.68
CA THR A 281 -1.15 -8.23 31.24
C THR A 281 -1.99 -9.45 30.83
N MET A 282 -2.94 -9.23 29.93
CA MET A 282 -3.89 -10.23 29.47
C MET A 282 -3.99 -10.19 27.95
N MET A 283 -3.87 -11.36 27.33
CA MET A 283 -3.99 -11.52 25.88
C MET A 283 -5.10 -12.50 25.55
N PHE A 284 -6.05 -12.07 24.73
CA PHE A 284 -7.17 -12.88 24.27
C PHE A 284 -7.11 -13.03 22.75
N SER A 285 -7.22 -14.27 22.29
CA SER A 285 -7.12 -14.61 20.87
C SER A 285 -8.05 -15.78 20.53
N ALA A 286 -8.51 -15.87 19.28
CA ALA A 286 -9.23 -17.07 18.81
C ALA A 286 -8.25 -18.12 18.28
N THR A 287 -7.17 -17.65 17.64
CA THR A 287 -6.09 -18.48 17.08
C THR A 287 -4.81 -18.33 17.91
N PHE A 288 -3.82 -19.22 17.68
CA PHE A 288 -2.54 -19.17 18.40
C PHE A 288 -1.32 -19.46 17.49
N PRO A 289 -1.14 -18.70 16.40
CA PRO A 289 0.01 -18.86 15.52
C PRO A 289 1.33 -18.49 16.23
N ARG A 290 2.47 -18.90 15.65
CA ARG A 290 3.81 -18.65 16.21
C ARG A 290 4.07 -17.16 16.52
N GLN A 291 3.51 -16.26 15.72
CA GLN A 291 3.63 -14.81 15.93
C GLN A 291 2.93 -14.34 17.21
N ILE A 292 1.77 -14.92 17.53
CA ILE A 292 1.06 -14.62 18.79
C ILE A 292 1.79 -15.21 19.99
N GLN A 293 2.40 -16.39 19.82
CA GLN A 293 3.26 -16.98 20.85
C GLN A 293 4.47 -16.08 21.15
N ALA A 294 5.12 -15.55 20.12
CA ALA A 294 6.21 -14.59 20.28
C ALA A 294 5.74 -13.29 20.97
N LEU A 295 4.61 -12.75 20.56
CA LEU A 295 4.03 -11.55 21.19
C LEU A 295 3.69 -11.78 22.67
N ALA A 296 3.16 -12.95 23.01
CA ALA A 296 2.88 -13.34 24.39
C ALA A 296 4.16 -13.41 25.23
N ARG A 297 5.24 -14.01 24.70
CA ARG A 297 6.56 -14.06 25.37
C ARG A 297 7.15 -12.67 25.63
N ASP A 298 6.88 -11.71 24.74
CA ASP A 298 7.42 -10.36 24.85
C ASP A 298 6.66 -9.45 25.84
N PHE A 299 5.35 -9.69 26.00
CA PHE A 299 4.45 -8.82 26.76
C PHE A 299 4.01 -9.38 28.11
N LEU A 300 3.86 -10.70 28.22
CA LEU A 300 3.45 -11.35 29.46
C LEU A 300 4.67 -11.67 30.33
N LYS A 301 4.48 -11.70 31.65
CA LYS A 301 5.51 -12.18 32.58
C LYS A 301 5.82 -13.66 32.34
N PRO A 302 7.05 -14.16 32.64
CA PRO A 302 7.41 -15.55 32.40
C PRO A 302 6.49 -16.60 33.06
N ASP A 303 5.82 -16.25 34.16
CA ASP A 303 4.92 -17.10 34.95
C ASP A 303 3.44 -16.95 34.55
N TYR A 304 3.15 -16.45 33.35
CA TYR A 304 1.79 -16.28 32.86
C TYR A 304 1.04 -17.61 32.70
N CYS A 305 -0.26 -17.59 33.00
CA CYS A 305 -1.14 -18.73 32.81
C CYS A 305 -1.61 -18.82 31.35
N ARG A 306 -1.76 -20.04 30.84
CA ARG A 306 -2.26 -20.32 29.49
C ARG A 306 -3.56 -21.11 29.57
N ILE A 307 -4.66 -20.52 29.11
CA ILE A 307 -5.96 -21.18 29.00
C ILE A 307 -6.28 -21.45 27.54
N ARG A 308 -6.67 -22.68 27.25
CA ARG A 308 -7.19 -23.11 25.96
C ARG A 308 -8.55 -23.76 26.16
N ILE A 309 -9.52 -23.37 25.34
CA ILE A 309 -10.87 -23.95 25.33
C ILE A 309 -11.14 -24.57 23.97
N GLY A 310 -11.39 -25.87 23.97
CA GLY A 310 -11.54 -26.66 22.77
C GLY A 310 -10.27 -26.63 21.90
N ARG A 311 -10.46 -26.83 20.59
CA ARG A 311 -9.36 -26.79 19.63
C ARG A 311 -9.02 -25.37 19.20
N ILE A 312 -7.73 -25.04 19.17
CA ILE A 312 -7.22 -23.76 18.64
C ILE A 312 -7.60 -23.67 17.16
N GLY A 313 -8.25 -22.58 16.75
CA GLY A 313 -8.68 -22.35 15.36
C GLY A 313 -9.87 -23.19 14.90
N GLY A 314 -10.48 -23.99 15.77
CA GLY A 314 -11.70 -24.76 15.45
C GLY A 314 -12.97 -23.90 15.42
N THR A 315 -13.99 -24.35 14.70
CA THR A 315 -15.33 -23.74 14.66
C THR A 315 -16.32 -24.48 15.58
N THR A 316 -17.41 -23.82 15.97
CA THR A 316 -18.47 -24.47 16.74
C THR A 316 -19.22 -25.50 15.90
N SER A 317 -19.53 -26.65 16.48
CA SER A 317 -20.44 -27.65 15.90
C SER A 317 -21.87 -27.14 15.74
N ASP A 318 -22.22 -26.04 16.41
CA ASP A 318 -23.54 -25.42 16.39
C ASP A 318 -23.83 -24.67 15.07
N ILE A 319 -22.83 -24.54 14.20
CA ILE A 319 -22.97 -23.93 12.86
C ILE A 319 -23.22 -25.03 11.84
N THR A 320 -24.40 -25.04 11.23
CA THR A 320 -24.65 -25.83 10.01
C THR A 320 -23.98 -25.14 8.83
N GLN A 321 -22.95 -25.76 8.27
CA GLN A 321 -22.15 -25.23 7.17
C GLN A 321 -22.56 -25.88 5.85
N LYS A 322 -22.90 -25.06 4.85
CA LYS A 322 -23.23 -25.51 3.49
C LYS A 322 -22.33 -24.81 2.48
N VAL A 323 -21.61 -25.58 1.68
CA VAL A 323 -20.77 -25.05 0.59
C VAL A 323 -21.46 -25.36 -0.74
N LEU A 324 -21.71 -24.34 -1.55
CA LEU A 324 -22.41 -24.45 -2.82
C LEU A 324 -21.47 -24.03 -3.95
N TYR A 325 -21.36 -24.87 -4.98
CA TYR A 325 -20.67 -24.48 -6.20
C TYR A 325 -21.53 -23.48 -6.98
N VAL A 326 -21.04 -22.24 -7.15
CA VAL A 326 -21.76 -21.15 -7.82
C VAL A 326 -20.80 -20.31 -8.65
N GLU A 327 -21.04 -20.25 -9.96
CA GLU A 327 -20.25 -19.42 -10.87
C GLU A 327 -20.49 -17.91 -10.63
N GLU A 328 -19.51 -17.08 -10.96
CA GLU A 328 -19.53 -15.63 -10.65
C GLU A 328 -20.78 -14.90 -11.17
N PHE A 329 -21.26 -15.27 -12.36
CA PHE A 329 -22.43 -14.64 -12.97
C PHE A 329 -23.76 -15.09 -12.34
N GLU A 330 -23.78 -16.24 -11.65
CA GLU A 330 -24.97 -16.82 -11.02
C GLU A 330 -25.11 -16.43 -9.55
N LYS A 331 -24.03 -15.98 -8.90
CA LYS A 331 -24.01 -15.63 -7.47
C LYS A 331 -25.15 -14.71 -7.04
N ARG A 332 -25.51 -13.71 -7.86
CA ARG A 332 -26.61 -12.77 -7.54
C ARG A 332 -27.97 -13.46 -7.47
N ASP A 333 -28.25 -14.33 -8.43
CA ASP A 333 -29.53 -15.03 -8.50
C ASP A 333 -29.59 -16.14 -7.45
N ALA A 334 -28.48 -16.84 -7.20
CA ALA A 334 -28.32 -17.80 -6.11
C ALA A 334 -28.55 -17.14 -4.73
N LEU A 335 -28.02 -15.93 -4.52
CA LEU A 335 -28.24 -15.17 -3.29
C LEU A 335 -29.70 -14.81 -3.09
N VAL A 336 -30.37 -14.28 -4.12
CA VAL A 336 -31.80 -13.93 -4.03
C VAL A 336 -32.65 -15.15 -3.76
N LYS A 337 -32.35 -16.28 -4.43
CA LYS A 337 -33.03 -17.56 -4.17
C LYS A 337 -32.89 -17.97 -2.72
N LEU A 338 -31.66 -17.94 -2.18
CA LEU A 338 -31.37 -18.32 -0.81
C LEU A 338 -32.03 -17.39 0.24
N LEU A 339 -32.09 -16.08 -0.03
CA LEU A 339 -32.83 -15.12 0.81
C LEU A 339 -34.36 -15.30 0.73
N THR A 340 -34.87 -15.90 -0.35
CA THR A 340 -36.33 -16.08 -0.56
C THR A 340 -36.83 -17.43 -0.03
N GLU A 341 -35.99 -18.47 -0.05
CA GLU A 341 -36.30 -19.81 0.45
C GLU A 341 -36.36 -19.86 1.98
N MET A 342 -35.71 -18.91 2.65
CA MET A 342 -35.68 -18.82 4.10
C MET A 342 -36.69 -17.84 4.66
N PRO A 343 -37.18 -18.09 5.89
CA PRO A 343 -37.88 -17.06 6.63
C PRO A 343 -36.95 -15.84 6.85
N PRO A 344 -37.49 -14.61 6.82
CA PRO A 344 -36.72 -13.41 7.12
C PRO A 344 -35.99 -13.55 8.46
N ALA A 345 -34.67 -13.43 8.41
CA ALA A 345 -33.83 -13.56 9.58
C ALA A 345 -32.61 -12.64 9.41
N ARG A 346 -31.99 -12.23 10.53
CA ARG A 346 -30.79 -11.39 10.46
C ARG A 346 -29.70 -12.15 9.72
N THR A 347 -29.30 -11.60 8.59
CA THR A 347 -28.43 -12.24 7.61
C THR A 347 -27.23 -11.35 7.34
N MET A 348 -26.04 -11.90 7.50
CA MET A 348 -24.78 -11.21 7.21
C MET A 348 -24.18 -11.77 5.93
N ILE A 349 -23.84 -10.90 4.98
CA ILE A 349 -23.34 -11.28 3.66
C ILE A 349 -21.92 -10.75 3.52
N PHE A 350 -20.94 -11.64 3.37
CA PHE A 350 -19.54 -11.28 3.16
C PHE A 350 -19.18 -11.25 1.68
N VAL A 351 -18.58 -10.13 1.27
CA VAL A 351 -18.03 -9.89 -0.07
C VAL A 351 -16.56 -9.50 0.03
N GLU A 352 -15.79 -9.74 -1.02
CA GLU A 352 -14.34 -9.49 -0.99
C GLU A 352 -14.00 -7.99 -1.07
N THR A 353 -14.67 -7.27 -1.99
CA THR A 353 -14.32 -5.87 -2.30
C THR A 353 -15.38 -4.87 -1.86
N LYS A 354 -14.93 -3.65 -1.55
CA LYS A 354 -15.81 -2.52 -1.15
C LYS A 354 -16.83 -2.19 -2.24
N ARG A 355 -16.37 -2.14 -3.50
CA ARG A 355 -17.24 -1.94 -4.67
C ARG A 355 -18.28 -3.05 -4.83
N ALA A 356 -17.93 -4.30 -4.52
CA ALA A 356 -18.90 -5.40 -4.54
C ALA A 356 -19.98 -5.21 -3.47
N ALA A 357 -19.62 -4.71 -2.27
CA ALA A 357 -20.57 -4.41 -1.20
C ALA A 357 -21.61 -3.37 -1.64
N ASP A 358 -21.17 -2.25 -2.21
CA ASP A 358 -22.05 -1.19 -2.72
C ASP A 358 -22.95 -1.69 -3.86
N ASN A 359 -22.36 -2.38 -4.85
CA ASN A 359 -23.12 -2.91 -5.98
C ASN A 359 -24.17 -3.95 -5.54
N LEU A 360 -23.86 -4.76 -4.52
CA LEU A 360 -24.77 -5.77 -4.00
C LEU A 360 -25.88 -5.14 -3.16
N ASP A 361 -25.56 -4.11 -2.37
CA ASP A 361 -26.55 -3.30 -1.61
C ASP A 361 -27.56 -2.67 -2.57
N ASP A 362 -27.07 -1.99 -3.62
CA ASP A 362 -27.92 -1.39 -4.65
C ASP A 362 -28.78 -2.43 -5.37
N TYR A 363 -28.21 -3.60 -5.69
CA TYR A 363 -28.94 -4.67 -6.36
C TYR A 363 -30.07 -5.22 -5.49
N LEU A 364 -29.79 -5.54 -4.22
CA LEU A 364 -30.77 -6.08 -3.29
C LEU A 364 -31.82 -5.04 -2.90
N TYR A 365 -31.43 -3.78 -2.75
CA TYR A 365 -32.34 -2.67 -2.51
C TYR A 365 -33.33 -2.48 -3.67
N ASN A 366 -32.86 -2.56 -4.91
CA ASN A 366 -33.72 -2.52 -6.10
C ASN A 366 -34.68 -3.72 -6.17
N LYS A 367 -34.27 -4.88 -5.65
CA LYS A 367 -35.10 -6.07 -5.45
C LYS A 367 -36.04 -5.97 -4.24
N LYS A 368 -36.06 -4.84 -3.54
CA LYS A 368 -36.90 -4.50 -2.37
C LYS A 368 -36.51 -5.21 -1.07
N PHE A 369 -35.27 -5.72 -0.97
CA PHE A 369 -34.75 -6.21 0.30
C PHE A 369 -34.27 -5.04 1.19
N PRO A 370 -34.54 -5.07 2.50
CA PRO A 370 -34.04 -4.07 3.46
C PRO A 370 -32.59 -4.36 3.84
N THR A 371 -31.67 -3.81 3.05
CA THR A 371 -30.22 -3.99 3.18
C THR A 371 -29.52 -2.76 3.73
N VAL A 372 -28.39 -2.99 4.38
CA VAL A 372 -27.38 -2.00 4.76
C VAL A 372 -25.99 -2.55 4.42
N SER A 373 -25.02 -1.68 4.19
CA SER A 373 -23.64 -2.05 3.84
C SER A 373 -22.61 -1.46 4.81
N ILE A 374 -21.52 -2.19 5.05
CA ILE A 374 -20.41 -1.74 5.88
C ILE A 374 -19.06 -2.13 5.25
N HIS A 375 -18.21 -1.12 5.01
CA HIS A 375 -16.84 -1.30 4.52
C HIS A 375 -15.97 -0.09 4.87
N GLY A 376 -14.67 -0.19 4.60
CA GLY A 376 -13.68 0.81 5.01
C GLY A 376 -13.81 2.20 4.37
N ASP A 377 -14.54 2.34 3.26
CA ASP A 377 -14.75 3.63 2.58
C ASP A 377 -16.06 4.33 3.01
N ARG A 378 -16.87 3.68 3.85
CA ARG A 378 -18.04 4.31 4.46
C ARG A 378 -17.61 5.21 5.61
N ASP A 379 -18.28 6.34 5.72
CA ASP A 379 -18.07 7.26 6.84
C ASP A 379 -18.40 6.56 8.17
N GLN A 380 -17.68 6.92 9.23
CA GLN A 380 -17.87 6.26 10.53
C GLN A 380 -19.31 6.39 11.05
N ARG A 381 -19.96 7.53 10.79
CA ARG A 381 -21.39 7.73 11.12
C ARG A 381 -22.29 6.76 10.37
N GLU A 382 -22.04 6.54 9.08
CA GLU A 382 -22.80 5.60 8.27
C GLU A 382 -22.60 4.16 8.74
N ARG A 383 -21.38 3.80 9.14
CA ARG A 383 -21.06 2.48 9.71
C ARG A 383 -21.80 2.23 11.01
N GLU A 384 -21.76 3.19 11.94
CA GLU A 384 -22.47 3.12 13.22
C GLU A 384 -24.00 3.05 13.00
N ALA A 385 -24.55 3.87 12.12
CA ALA A 385 -25.97 3.85 11.77
C ALA A 385 -26.40 2.53 11.12
N SER A 386 -25.59 1.97 10.22
CA SER A 386 -25.85 0.70 9.54
C SER A 386 -25.84 -0.47 10.52
N LEU A 387 -24.86 -0.52 11.42
CA LEU A 387 -24.80 -1.53 12.47
C LEU A 387 -25.97 -1.41 13.44
N HIS A 388 -26.34 -0.18 13.82
CA HIS A 388 -27.49 0.06 14.68
C HIS A 388 -28.80 -0.39 14.02
N ALA A 389 -29.01 -0.07 12.74
CA ALA A 389 -30.18 -0.52 11.97
C ALA A 389 -30.25 -2.05 11.84
N PHE A 390 -29.10 -2.72 11.66
CA PHE A 390 -29.01 -4.17 11.61
C PHE A 390 -29.28 -4.82 12.98
N LYS A 391 -28.70 -4.26 14.07
CA LYS A 391 -28.94 -4.71 15.45
C LYS A 391 -30.42 -4.60 15.86
N LEU A 392 -31.09 -3.51 15.49
CA LEU A 392 -32.53 -3.31 15.75
C LEU A 392 -33.44 -4.15 14.86
N GLY A 393 -32.91 -4.88 13.88
CA GLY A 393 -33.70 -5.64 12.91
C GLY A 393 -34.48 -4.78 11.91
N LYS A 394 -34.28 -3.45 11.88
CA LYS A 394 -34.89 -2.54 10.89
C LYS A 394 -34.41 -2.85 9.47
N SER A 395 -33.11 -3.14 9.34
CA SER A 395 -32.49 -3.62 8.10
C SER A 395 -31.80 -4.95 8.39
N PRO A 396 -32.52 -6.09 8.33
CA PRO A 396 -32.02 -7.40 8.77
C PRO A 396 -30.97 -8.01 7.82
N ILE A 397 -30.54 -7.33 6.76
CA ILE A 397 -29.49 -7.83 5.86
C ILE A 397 -28.32 -6.86 5.89
N LEU A 398 -27.16 -7.33 6.36
CA LEU A 398 -25.91 -6.55 6.40
C LEU A 398 -24.90 -7.11 5.42
N ILE A 399 -24.49 -6.31 4.45
CA ILE A 399 -23.46 -6.64 3.48
C ILE A 399 -22.14 -6.05 3.96
N ALA A 400 -21.09 -6.86 4.04
CA ALA A 400 -19.84 -6.44 4.62
C ALA A 400 -18.61 -7.01 3.92
N THR A 401 -17.52 -6.26 3.97
CA THR A 401 -16.18 -6.79 3.66
C THR A 401 -15.53 -7.39 4.91
N ALA A 402 -14.30 -7.91 4.77
CA ALA A 402 -13.47 -8.42 5.87
C ALA A 402 -13.31 -7.46 7.07
N VAL A 403 -13.66 -6.18 6.91
CA VAL A 403 -13.71 -5.22 8.03
C VAL A 403 -14.70 -5.69 9.13
N ALA A 404 -15.79 -6.35 8.76
CA ALA A 404 -16.83 -6.83 9.69
C ALA A 404 -16.68 -8.30 10.11
N SER A 405 -15.74 -9.06 9.52
CA SER A 405 -15.66 -10.52 9.73
C SER A 405 -15.20 -10.93 11.12
N ARG A 406 -14.54 -10.04 11.87
CA ARG A 406 -13.98 -10.32 13.20
C ARG A 406 -14.43 -9.28 14.24
N GLY A 407 -14.50 -9.63 15.52
CA GLY A 407 -14.83 -8.71 16.63
C GLY A 407 -16.28 -8.20 16.77
N LEU A 408 -17.07 -8.07 15.71
CA LEU A 408 -18.47 -7.62 15.84
C LEU A 408 -19.35 -8.65 16.57
N ASP A 409 -19.82 -8.32 17.76
CA ASP A 409 -20.92 -9.01 18.44
C ASP A 409 -22.24 -8.40 18.03
N ILE A 410 -22.86 -9.11 17.09
CA ILE A 410 -24.19 -8.80 16.63
C ILE A 410 -25.06 -9.96 17.03
N LYS A 411 -26.09 -9.62 17.78
CA LYS A 411 -27.05 -10.56 18.32
C LYS A 411 -27.81 -11.26 17.20
N ASP A 412 -28.19 -12.51 17.44
CA ASP A 412 -29.13 -13.30 16.65
C ASP A 412 -28.88 -13.27 15.13
N VAL A 413 -27.61 -13.22 14.69
CA VAL A 413 -27.30 -13.49 13.29
C VAL A 413 -27.60 -14.95 13.03
N MET A 414 -28.72 -15.22 12.36
CA MET A 414 -29.18 -16.59 12.10
C MET A 414 -28.50 -17.19 10.86
N HIS A 415 -28.07 -16.34 9.93
CA HIS A 415 -27.44 -16.78 8.69
C HIS A 415 -26.24 -15.93 8.32
N VAL A 416 -25.10 -16.56 8.13
CA VAL A 416 -23.92 -15.99 7.46
C VAL A 416 -23.86 -16.52 6.04
N ILE A 417 -23.67 -15.62 5.07
CA ILE A 417 -23.49 -15.94 3.66
C ILE A 417 -22.12 -15.45 3.21
N ASN A 418 -21.21 -16.35 2.86
CA ASN A 418 -19.99 -15.98 2.15
C ASN A 418 -20.33 -15.89 0.65
N TYR A 419 -20.69 -14.69 0.19
CA TYR A 419 -20.96 -14.44 -1.23
C TYR A 419 -19.68 -14.58 -2.05
N ASP A 420 -18.57 -14.10 -1.50
CA ASP A 420 -17.21 -14.39 -1.98
C ASP A 420 -16.46 -15.18 -0.90
N MET A 421 -15.96 -16.35 -1.26
CA MET A 421 -15.11 -17.16 -0.38
C MET A 421 -13.82 -16.38 -0.04
N CYS A 422 -13.37 -16.47 1.21
CA CYS A 422 -12.08 -15.89 1.61
C CYS A 422 -10.91 -16.75 1.12
N GLY A 423 -9.73 -16.14 1.03
CA GLY A 423 -8.49 -16.83 0.66
C GLY A 423 -7.80 -17.54 1.82
N ASP A 424 -8.21 -17.26 3.06
CA ASP A 424 -7.63 -17.78 4.29
C ASP A 424 -8.68 -18.50 5.14
N ILE A 425 -8.28 -19.62 5.74
CA ILE A 425 -9.18 -20.47 6.54
C ILE A 425 -9.49 -19.86 7.90
N ASP A 426 -8.55 -19.15 8.51
CA ASP A 426 -8.83 -18.48 9.78
C ASP A 426 -9.91 -17.42 9.56
N GLU A 427 -9.80 -16.62 8.48
CA GLU A 427 -10.88 -15.70 8.07
C GLU A 427 -12.24 -16.41 7.87
N TYR A 428 -12.25 -17.60 7.25
CA TYR A 428 -13.47 -18.39 7.06
C TYR A 428 -14.15 -18.71 8.39
N VAL A 429 -13.38 -19.30 9.32
CA VAL A 429 -13.81 -19.64 10.68
C VAL A 429 -14.42 -18.43 11.40
N HIS A 430 -13.76 -17.27 11.27
CA HIS A 430 -14.22 -16.04 11.89
C HIS A 430 -15.51 -15.46 11.28
N ARG A 431 -15.66 -15.55 9.96
CA ARG A 431 -16.87 -15.12 9.24
C ARG A 431 -18.06 -15.97 9.68
N ILE A 432 -17.92 -17.29 9.67
CA ILE A 432 -19.03 -18.17 10.06
C ILE A 432 -19.32 -18.07 11.56
N GLY A 433 -18.32 -17.79 12.40
CA GLY A 433 -18.48 -17.49 13.83
C GLY A 433 -19.22 -16.18 14.15
N ARG A 434 -19.74 -15.46 13.13
CA ARG A 434 -20.74 -14.38 13.35
C ARG A 434 -22.13 -14.93 13.68
N THR A 435 -22.44 -16.16 13.28
CA THR A 435 -23.65 -16.88 13.71
C THR A 435 -23.33 -17.86 14.84
N ALA A 436 -24.33 -18.58 15.32
CA ALA A 436 -24.24 -19.60 16.38
C ALA A 436 -23.49 -19.18 17.65
N ARG A 437 -23.98 -18.12 18.31
CA ARG A 437 -23.37 -17.58 19.54
C ARG A 437 -24.15 -17.95 20.79
N VAL A 438 -23.43 -18.16 21.89
CA VAL A 438 -23.99 -18.44 23.23
C VAL A 438 -24.96 -19.64 23.21
N GLY A 439 -24.66 -20.68 22.41
CA GLY A 439 -25.47 -21.90 22.32
C GLY A 439 -26.73 -21.82 21.47
N ASN A 440 -26.91 -20.75 20.70
CA ASN A 440 -27.94 -20.71 19.64
C ASN A 440 -27.40 -21.43 18.40
N PRO A 441 -28.20 -22.26 17.70
CA PRO A 441 -27.78 -22.83 16.42
C PRO A 441 -27.70 -21.74 15.36
N GLY A 442 -26.76 -21.88 14.43
CA GLY A 442 -26.54 -20.93 13.35
C GLY A 442 -26.35 -21.61 12.02
N ARG A 443 -26.51 -20.85 10.93
CA ARG A 443 -26.28 -21.36 9.58
C ARG A 443 -25.22 -20.54 8.86
N ALA A 444 -24.34 -21.22 8.14
CA ALA A 444 -23.37 -20.61 7.25
C ALA A 444 -23.52 -21.20 5.85
N THR A 445 -23.67 -20.36 4.82
CA THR A 445 -23.68 -20.79 3.42
C THR A 445 -22.58 -20.08 2.65
N SER A 446 -21.74 -20.83 1.94
CA SER A 446 -20.60 -20.28 1.22
C SER A 446 -20.68 -20.61 -0.26
N PHE A 447 -20.52 -19.60 -1.11
CA PHE A 447 -20.38 -19.78 -2.55
C PHE A 447 -18.94 -20.09 -2.89
N TYR A 448 -18.73 -21.17 -3.62
CA TYR A 448 -17.44 -21.70 -4.04
C TYR A 448 -17.39 -21.78 -5.56
N ASN A 449 -16.24 -21.50 -6.16
CA ASN A 449 -15.94 -21.78 -7.56
C ASN A 449 -14.46 -22.13 -7.74
N SER A 450 -14.03 -22.43 -8.97
CA SER A 450 -12.64 -22.83 -9.27
C SER A 450 -11.57 -21.79 -8.88
N ARG A 451 -11.94 -20.54 -8.57
CA ARG A 451 -10.96 -19.55 -8.07
C ARG A 451 -10.57 -19.80 -6.62
N ASN A 452 -11.30 -20.65 -5.92
CA ASN A 452 -11.15 -20.88 -4.49
C ASN A 452 -10.42 -22.20 -4.18
N ASP A 453 -9.89 -22.91 -5.17
CA ASP A 453 -9.22 -24.21 -4.98
C ASP A 453 -8.06 -24.17 -3.97
N ALA A 454 -7.42 -23.03 -3.79
CA ALA A 454 -6.36 -22.86 -2.80
C ALA A 454 -6.79 -23.12 -1.34
N ILE A 455 -8.05 -22.82 -0.98
CA ILE A 455 -8.58 -23.05 0.38
C ILE A 455 -9.21 -24.44 0.55
N ALA A 456 -9.46 -25.16 -0.55
CA ALA A 456 -10.24 -26.40 -0.57
C ALA A 456 -9.73 -27.49 0.39
N PRO A 457 -8.40 -27.78 0.50
CA PRO A 457 -7.92 -28.80 1.42
C PRO A 457 -8.19 -28.45 2.90
N GLN A 458 -7.98 -27.19 3.27
CA GLN A 458 -8.21 -26.71 4.63
C GLN A 458 -9.71 -26.65 4.95
N LEU A 459 -10.53 -26.24 3.98
CA LEU A 459 -11.98 -26.23 4.11
C LEU A 459 -12.56 -27.64 4.29
N ALA A 460 -12.11 -28.61 3.48
CA ALA A 460 -12.52 -30.01 3.60
C ALA A 460 -12.19 -30.57 4.99
N LYS A 461 -11.00 -30.28 5.51
CA LYS A 461 -10.59 -30.65 6.86
C LYS A 461 -11.53 -30.09 7.94
N ILE A 462 -11.93 -28.81 7.86
CA ILE A 462 -12.87 -28.20 8.80
C ILE A 462 -14.27 -28.83 8.69
N LEU A 463 -14.75 -29.11 7.48
CA LEU A 463 -16.07 -29.73 7.29
C LEU A 463 -16.13 -31.14 7.90
N ILE A 464 -15.08 -31.95 7.71
CA ILE A 464 -14.97 -33.29 8.32
C ILE A 464 -14.96 -33.18 9.84
N GLU A 465 -14.13 -32.29 10.38
CA GLU A 465 -14.00 -32.07 11.81
C GLU A 465 -15.32 -31.68 12.46
N CYS A 466 -16.07 -30.77 11.83
CA CYS A 466 -17.36 -30.32 12.32
C CYS A 466 -18.51 -31.27 11.99
N LYS A 467 -18.24 -32.45 11.42
CA LYS A 467 -19.24 -33.45 10.99
C LYS A 467 -20.30 -32.86 10.05
N GLN A 468 -19.86 -32.02 9.11
CA GLN A 468 -20.70 -31.35 8.12
C GLN A 468 -20.76 -32.16 6.82
N GLU A 469 -21.76 -31.88 6.00
CA GLU A 469 -21.89 -32.49 4.66
C GLU A 469 -20.78 -31.97 3.75
N ILE A 470 -20.03 -32.88 3.12
CA ILE A 470 -18.94 -32.56 2.19
C ILE A 470 -19.50 -32.65 0.76
N PRO A 471 -19.53 -31.56 -0.01
CA PRO A 471 -19.94 -31.61 -1.40
C PRO A 471 -19.01 -32.46 -2.26
N ASP A 472 -19.55 -33.09 -3.30
CA ASP A 472 -18.81 -33.96 -4.24
C ASP A 472 -17.54 -33.30 -4.81
N PHE A 473 -17.62 -31.99 -5.12
CA PHE A 473 -16.48 -31.23 -5.67
C PHE A 473 -15.36 -30.95 -4.67
N LEU A 474 -15.59 -31.12 -3.36
CA LEU A 474 -14.55 -31.03 -2.33
C LEU A 474 -13.96 -32.40 -1.97
N GLN A 475 -14.56 -33.48 -2.47
CA GLN A 475 -14.20 -34.85 -2.10
C GLN A 475 -12.80 -35.24 -2.59
N GLU A 476 -12.34 -34.66 -3.71
CA GLU A 476 -10.97 -34.82 -4.23
C GLU A 476 -9.89 -34.27 -3.27
N PHE A 477 -10.24 -33.28 -2.45
CA PHE A 477 -9.31 -32.63 -1.51
C PHE A 477 -9.34 -33.25 -0.10
N VAL A 478 -10.09 -34.34 0.09
CA VAL A 478 -10.16 -35.08 1.35
C VAL A 478 -8.97 -36.03 1.43
N ASP A 479 -8.05 -35.78 2.37
CA ASP A 479 -6.96 -36.71 2.65
C ASP A 479 -7.49 -37.89 3.51
N PRO A 480 -7.45 -39.14 3.02
CA PRO A 480 -7.92 -40.31 3.77
C PRO A 480 -7.10 -40.60 5.04
N ASN A 481 -5.89 -40.03 5.18
CA ASN A 481 -5.05 -40.17 6.37
C ASN A 481 -5.12 -38.95 7.30
N THR A 482 -6.17 -38.11 7.22
CA THR A 482 -6.29 -36.93 8.09
C THR A 482 -6.41 -37.34 9.56
N THR A 483 -5.27 -37.38 10.28
CA THR A 483 -5.23 -37.44 11.73
C THR A 483 -5.44 -36.04 12.30
N PHE A 484 -6.38 -35.92 13.24
CA PHE A 484 -6.60 -34.70 14.00
C PHE A 484 -5.54 -34.61 15.09
N GLU A 485 -4.33 -34.17 14.75
CA GLU A 485 -3.35 -33.86 15.79
C GLU A 485 -3.87 -32.69 16.63
N THR A 486 -4.24 -33.00 17.87
CA THR A 486 -4.24 -32.05 18.97
C THR A 486 -2.79 -31.62 19.16
N HIS A 487 -2.35 -30.59 18.45
CA HIS A 487 -1.10 -29.92 18.81
C HIS A 487 -1.31 -29.35 20.22
N ASP A 488 -0.92 -30.13 21.22
CA ASP A 488 -0.60 -29.62 22.55
C ASP A 488 0.52 -28.61 22.38
N PHE A 489 0.44 -27.51 23.14
CA PHE A 489 1.43 -26.45 23.17
C PHE A 489 2.83 -27.04 23.01
N ALA A 490 3.44 -26.85 21.83
CA ALA A 490 4.74 -27.46 21.54
C ALA A 490 5.71 -27.06 22.65
N GLU A 491 6.21 -28.07 23.37
CA GLU A 491 7.29 -27.92 24.32
C GLU A 491 8.57 -27.64 23.53
N GLU A 492 8.93 -26.37 23.46
CA GLU A 492 10.32 -25.95 23.31
C GLU A 492 10.67 -25.16 24.56
N ASP A 493 10.95 -25.87 25.66
CA ASP A 493 12.05 -25.47 26.56
C ASP A 493 12.46 -26.63 27.49
N GLN A 494 13.61 -27.22 27.22
CA GLN A 494 14.52 -27.75 28.26
C GLN A 494 15.91 -27.88 27.66
N GLY A 495 16.84 -27.10 28.22
CA GLY A 495 18.19 -26.91 27.70
C GLY A 495 19.10 -28.13 27.76
N HIS A 496 20.02 -28.16 26.81
CA HIS A 496 21.34 -28.78 26.94
C HIS A 496 22.41 -27.72 26.58
N PRO A 497 23.53 -27.64 27.32
CA PRO A 497 24.57 -26.65 27.09
C PRO A 497 25.52 -27.08 25.95
N ASP A 498 26.11 -26.09 25.28
CA ASP A 498 27.25 -26.16 24.37
C ASP A 498 27.39 -27.39 23.45
N SER A 499 27.17 -27.17 22.15
CA SER A 499 28.14 -27.62 21.16
C SER A 499 28.17 -26.68 19.96
N GLN A 500 29.25 -25.91 19.88
CA GLN A 500 29.85 -25.51 18.61
C GLN A 500 29.84 -26.71 17.65
N PHE A 501 29.33 -26.53 16.44
CA PHE A 501 29.82 -27.30 15.29
C PHE A 501 29.98 -26.37 14.10
N ALA A 502 31.21 -25.87 13.99
CA ALA A 502 31.85 -25.62 12.72
C ALA A 502 31.87 -26.90 11.87
N GLY A 503 32.05 -26.74 10.56
CA GLY A 503 31.92 -27.81 9.59
C GLY A 503 32.81 -29.02 9.75
N SER A 504 32.36 -30.10 9.12
CA SER A 504 33.07 -31.28 8.63
C SER A 504 31.94 -32.14 8.05
N GLN A 505 31.80 -32.41 6.75
CA GLN A 505 32.74 -32.97 5.79
C GLN A 505 33.52 -34.16 6.37
N GLY A 506 33.02 -35.37 6.12
CA GLY A 506 33.81 -36.59 6.19
C GLY A 506 32.99 -37.82 6.52
N ALA A 507 32.88 -38.75 5.57
CA ALA A 507 33.26 -40.16 5.75
C ALA A 507 32.66 -41.03 4.62
N TRP A 508 33.30 -40.94 3.45
CA TRP A 508 33.72 -42.17 2.81
C TRP A 508 35.15 -42.39 3.30
N ASP A 509 35.32 -43.39 4.16
CA ASP A 509 36.61 -43.78 4.71
C ASP A 509 37.20 -44.93 3.87
N GLY A 510 38.50 -44.81 3.61
CA GLY A 510 39.41 -45.95 3.72
C GLY A 510 39.77 -46.74 2.46
N ALA A 511 40.84 -46.32 1.78
CA ALA A 511 41.96 -47.22 1.45
C ALA A 511 43.25 -46.42 1.12
N ALA A 512 44.08 -46.27 2.15
CA ALA A 512 45.55 -46.35 2.20
C ALA A 512 46.43 -45.89 1.01
N ASP A 513 47.29 -44.93 1.32
CA ASP A 513 48.77 -44.96 1.25
C ASP A 513 49.48 -45.55 0.00
N ASN A 514 50.28 -44.69 -0.64
CA ASN A 514 51.75 -44.85 -0.78
C ASN A 514 52.33 -43.55 -1.37
N VAL A 515 53.08 -42.76 -0.59
CA VAL A 515 54.56 -42.79 -0.43
C VAL A 515 55.34 -42.14 -1.59
N ALA A 516 56.34 -41.34 -1.16
CA ALA A 516 57.45 -40.69 -1.87
C ALA A 516 57.14 -39.28 -2.43
N SER A 517 57.57 -38.17 -1.81
CA SER A 517 58.91 -37.74 -1.33
C SER A 517 59.97 -37.65 -2.42
N ALA A 518 60.13 -36.45 -2.97
CA ALA A 518 61.39 -35.75 -3.26
C ALA A 518 61.00 -34.33 -3.74
N GLY A 519 61.46 -33.20 -3.22
CA GLY A 519 62.67 -32.89 -2.46
C GLY A 519 63.48 -31.84 -3.22
N GLY A 520 63.68 -30.67 -2.61
CA GLY A 520 64.70 -29.65 -2.97
C GLY A 520 64.29 -28.69 -4.09
N ASP A 521 64.03 -27.39 -3.92
CA ASP A 521 64.68 -26.29 -3.16
C ASP A 521 65.86 -25.60 -3.89
N TRP A 522 65.89 -24.28 -3.73
CA TRP A 522 66.89 -23.25 -4.09
C TRP A 522 67.01 -22.78 -5.56
N GLY A 523 66.57 -21.53 -5.77
CA GLY A 523 67.55 -20.44 -5.87
C GLY A 523 67.95 -19.89 -7.25
N SER A 524 67.88 -18.55 -7.30
CA SER A 524 68.65 -17.61 -8.13
C SER A 524 68.28 -17.41 -9.61
N GLY A 525 67.99 -16.14 -9.93
CA GLY A 525 67.58 -15.67 -11.24
C GLY A 525 68.69 -15.55 -12.28
N GLN A 526 68.27 -15.41 -13.53
CA GLN A 526 68.82 -14.44 -14.49
C GLN A 526 67.84 -14.31 -15.67
N ALA A 527 67.44 -13.07 -15.97
CA ALA A 527 66.92 -12.71 -17.29
C ALA A 527 68.10 -12.78 -18.30
N PRO A 528 67.91 -13.00 -19.63
CA PRO A 528 67.10 -12.11 -20.47
C PRO A 528 66.41 -12.71 -21.74
N VAL A 529 65.42 -11.93 -22.23
CA VAL A 529 65.16 -11.54 -23.65
C VAL A 529 64.82 -12.60 -24.72
N ALA A 530 63.55 -12.53 -25.14
CA ALA A 530 62.98 -12.51 -26.50
C ALA A 530 63.56 -13.42 -27.61
N ALA A 531 62.70 -14.28 -28.16
CA ALA A 531 62.44 -14.37 -29.59
C ALA A 531 61.09 -15.04 -29.86
N LYS A 532 60.48 -14.58 -30.94
CA LYS A 532 59.13 -14.82 -31.45
C LYS A 532 59.19 -15.95 -32.50
N ASP A 533 58.01 -16.51 -32.77
CA ASP A 533 57.63 -17.24 -34.01
C ASP A 533 58.17 -18.68 -34.12
N ASP A 534 57.45 -19.72 -34.53
CA ASP A 534 56.07 -19.95 -34.97
C ASP A 534 55.97 -21.49 -35.26
N TRP A 535 54.78 -22.00 -35.60
CA TRP A 535 54.47 -23.35 -36.13
C TRP A 535 54.07 -24.48 -35.15
N ASN A 536 52.75 -24.51 -34.88
CA ASN A 536 51.83 -25.57 -35.28
C ASN A 536 52.38 -27.01 -35.40
N SER A 537 52.02 -27.90 -34.45
CA SER A 537 51.50 -29.24 -34.76
C SER A 537 51.07 -30.03 -33.50
N GLY A 538 49.82 -30.48 -33.51
CA GLY A 538 49.46 -31.82 -33.02
C GLY A 538 49.08 -32.01 -31.55
N ALA A 539 47.81 -31.76 -31.22
CA ALA A 539 47.00 -32.67 -30.41
C ALA A 539 45.51 -32.21 -30.45
N GLN A 540 44.74 -32.76 -31.38
CA GLN A 540 43.28 -32.83 -31.20
C GLN A 540 42.95 -33.82 -30.09
N PRO A 541 41.88 -33.57 -29.32
CA PRO A 541 40.96 -34.62 -28.95
C PRO A 541 39.65 -34.41 -29.72
N GLU A 542 39.38 -35.31 -30.66
CA GLU A 542 38.03 -35.49 -31.19
C GLU A 542 37.11 -36.08 -30.11
N SER A 543 35.81 -35.76 -30.21
CA SER A 543 34.65 -36.31 -29.49
C SER A 543 34.11 -35.60 -28.22
N SER A 544 33.84 -34.28 -28.28
CA SER A 544 32.83 -33.66 -27.39
C SER A 544 32.21 -32.33 -27.87
N GLY A 545 32.20 -32.04 -29.18
CA GLY A 545 31.72 -30.74 -29.71
C GLY A 545 30.22 -30.48 -29.51
N GLY A 546 29.39 -31.54 -29.52
CA GLY A 546 27.93 -31.40 -29.37
C GLY A 546 27.47 -31.13 -27.92
N SER A 547 28.18 -31.65 -26.92
CA SER A 547 27.78 -31.50 -25.51
C SER A 547 28.07 -30.11 -24.96
N TRP A 548 29.17 -29.48 -25.40
CA TRP A 548 29.54 -28.12 -24.98
C TRP A 548 28.64 -27.06 -25.62
N LEU A 549 28.33 -27.18 -26.92
CA LEU A 549 27.36 -26.29 -27.58
C LEU A 549 25.96 -26.42 -26.96
N ALA A 550 25.53 -27.63 -26.60
CA ALA A 550 24.25 -27.85 -25.92
C ALA A 550 24.23 -27.22 -24.51
N PHE A 551 25.35 -27.28 -23.77
CA PHE A 551 25.49 -26.66 -22.46
C PHE A 551 25.47 -25.13 -22.54
N GLU A 552 26.22 -24.53 -23.48
CA GLU A 552 26.20 -23.08 -23.72
C GLU A 552 24.80 -22.59 -24.16
N ALA A 553 24.13 -23.35 -25.03
CA ALA A 553 22.75 -23.05 -25.43
C ALA A 553 21.77 -23.17 -24.26
N PHE A 554 21.93 -24.16 -23.39
CA PHE A 554 21.11 -24.31 -22.19
C PHE A 554 21.30 -23.16 -21.21
N LEU A 555 22.54 -22.72 -20.97
CA LEU A 555 22.82 -21.56 -20.11
C LEU A 555 22.15 -20.29 -20.65
N LEU A 556 22.33 -20.00 -21.94
CA LEU A 556 21.78 -18.79 -22.56
C LEU A 556 20.25 -18.84 -22.70
N LEU A 557 19.65 -20.00 -22.97
CA LEU A 557 18.19 -20.15 -22.96
C LEU A 557 17.62 -20.06 -21.53
N GLY A 558 18.34 -20.61 -20.55
CA GLY A 558 18.00 -20.52 -19.13
C GLY A 558 17.98 -19.07 -18.65
N SER A 559 19.01 -18.28 -19.00
CA SER A 559 19.07 -16.86 -18.66
C SER A 559 17.97 -16.04 -19.36
N GLN A 560 17.65 -16.34 -20.63
CA GLN A 560 16.52 -15.71 -21.35
C GLN A 560 15.18 -15.94 -20.64
N VAL A 561 14.88 -17.18 -20.24
CA VAL A 561 13.64 -17.50 -19.52
C VAL A 561 13.60 -16.79 -18.17
N LEU A 562 14.73 -16.75 -17.46
CA LEU A 562 14.85 -16.05 -16.19
C LEU A 562 14.61 -14.54 -16.35
N PHE A 563 15.25 -13.88 -17.32
CA PHE A 563 15.03 -12.45 -17.58
C PHE A 563 13.60 -12.15 -18.01
N PHE A 564 12.99 -13.01 -18.83
CA PHE A 564 11.60 -12.85 -19.26
C PHE A 564 10.63 -12.99 -18.08
N THR A 565 10.82 -14.00 -17.24
CA THR A 565 9.96 -14.22 -16.06
C THR A 565 10.10 -13.08 -15.04
N LEU A 566 11.32 -12.58 -14.80
CA LEU A 566 11.55 -11.41 -13.93
C LEU A 566 10.92 -10.13 -14.50
N ALA A 567 11.06 -9.89 -15.82
CA ALA A 567 10.44 -8.76 -16.51
C ALA A 567 8.90 -8.81 -16.41
N TRP A 568 8.33 -10.00 -16.60
CA TRP A 568 6.89 -10.25 -16.59
C TRP A 568 6.27 -10.10 -15.20
N THR A 569 6.89 -10.70 -14.18
CA THR A 569 6.32 -10.81 -12.84
C THR A 569 6.55 -9.55 -12.01
N PHE A 570 7.76 -9.00 -11.97
CA PHE A 570 8.10 -7.89 -11.08
C PHE A 570 7.90 -6.53 -11.75
N LEU A 571 8.47 -6.32 -12.93
CA LEU A 571 8.54 -4.99 -13.51
C LEU A 571 7.20 -4.55 -14.11
N ILE A 572 6.58 -5.41 -14.92
CA ILE A 572 5.31 -5.08 -15.58
C ILE A 572 4.18 -4.90 -14.57
N GLN A 573 4.08 -5.76 -13.56
CA GLN A 573 3.02 -5.65 -12.56
C GLN A 573 3.18 -4.39 -11.69
N SER A 574 4.41 -4.02 -11.32
CA SER A 574 4.66 -2.77 -10.59
C SER A 574 4.36 -1.54 -11.45
N LEU A 575 4.85 -1.52 -12.70
CA LEU A 575 4.70 -0.36 -13.59
C LEU A 575 3.23 -0.15 -14.00
N VAL A 576 2.47 -1.23 -14.21
CA VAL A 576 1.01 -1.14 -14.47
C VAL A 576 0.24 -0.68 -13.22
N ARG A 577 0.64 -1.15 -12.03
CA ARG A 577 0.02 -0.75 -10.76
C ARG A 577 0.23 0.74 -10.48
N ASP A 578 1.44 1.25 -10.68
CA ASP A 578 1.80 2.65 -10.44
C ASP A 578 1.15 3.61 -11.46
N TYR A 579 0.93 3.16 -12.70
CA TYR A 579 0.19 3.97 -13.69
C TYR A 579 -1.33 3.88 -13.51
N ALA A 580 -1.86 2.74 -13.05
CA ALA A 580 -3.27 2.61 -12.73
C ALA A 580 -3.66 3.53 -11.56
N SER A 581 -2.82 3.62 -10.53
CA SER A 581 -3.05 4.49 -9.36
C SER A 581 -3.01 5.99 -9.70
N ASN A 582 -2.14 6.41 -10.62
CA ASN A 582 -2.08 7.82 -11.04
C ASN A 582 -3.25 8.23 -11.96
N SER A 583 -3.92 7.28 -12.62
CA SER A 583 -5.10 7.57 -13.44
C SER A 583 -6.39 7.76 -12.62
N SER A 584 -6.45 7.18 -11.41
CA SER A 584 -7.58 7.33 -10.49
C SER A 584 -7.70 8.73 -9.88
N ASP A 585 -6.60 9.48 -9.74
CA ASP A 585 -6.64 10.87 -9.26
C ASP A 585 -7.33 11.81 -10.27
N GLN A 586 -7.33 11.44 -11.56
CA GLN A 586 -8.00 12.19 -12.62
C GLN A 586 -9.49 11.83 -12.78
N GLU A 587 -9.93 10.71 -12.18
CA GLU A 587 -11.30 10.20 -12.31
C GLU A 587 -12.26 10.81 -11.25
N PHE A 588 -11.71 11.39 -10.18
CA PHE A 588 -12.48 12.09 -9.13
C PHE A 588 -13.27 13.31 -9.65
N LEU A 589 -12.86 13.89 -10.79
CA LEU A 589 -13.46 15.12 -11.36
C LEU A 589 -14.40 14.87 -12.56
N LEU A 590 -14.51 13.64 -13.06
CA LEU A 590 -15.34 13.30 -14.23
C LEU A 590 -16.63 12.54 -13.89
N THR A 591 -16.96 12.38 -12.61
CA THR A 591 -18.17 11.72 -12.10
C THR A 591 -19.45 12.57 -12.21
N ALA A 592 -19.39 13.76 -12.82
CA ALA A 592 -20.54 14.67 -12.97
C ALA A 592 -21.20 14.70 -14.37
N LEU A 593 -20.97 13.71 -15.26
CA LEU A 593 -21.63 13.67 -16.59
C LEU A 593 -22.36 12.34 -16.89
N PRO A 594 -23.44 12.37 -17.71
CA PRO A 594 -24.37 11.24 -17.82
C PRO A 594 -23.89 10.10 -18.75
N ASN A 595 -23.90 8.88 -18.21
CA ASN A 595 -24.32 7.58 -18.75
C ASN A 595 -24.18 7.17 -20.25
N THR A 596 -23.31 7.78 -21.06
CA THR A 596 -23.13 7.38 -22.48
C THR A 596 -21.81 6.73 -22.85
N TYR A 597 -20.89 6.52 -21.90
CA TYR A 597 -19.61 5.83 -22.16
C TYR A 597 -19.50 4.40 -21.60
N ARG A 598 -20.64 3.71 -21.43
CA ARG A 598 -20.69 2.28 -21.03
C ARG A 598 -20.42 1.31 -22.19
N ARG A 599 -19.41 1.62 -23.02
CA ARG A 599 -18.95 0.79 -24.16
C ARG A 599 -17.41 0.75 -24.29
N LYS A 600 -16.68 0.52 -23.19
CA LYS A 600 -15.23 0.24 -23.24
C LYS A 600 -14.74 -0.86 -22.28
N GLN A 601 -15.58 -1.83 -21.95
CA GLN A 601 -15.16 -3.06 -21.22
C GLN A 601 -14.61 -4.18 -22.13
N ARG A 602 -14.23 -3.85 -23.38
CA ARG A 602 -13.60 -4.76 -24.36
C ARG A 602 -12.10 -4.46 -24.61
N TRP A 603 -11.48 -3.62 -23.76
CA TRP A 603 -10.10 -3.13 -23.95
C TRP A 603 -9.03 -3.97 -23.22
N TRP A 604 -9.43 -5.02 -22.51
CA TRP A 604 -8.53 -5.92 -21.77
C TRP A 604 -7.83 -7.00 -22.63
N GLN A 605 -8.13 -7.09 -23.93
CA GLN A 605 -7.40 -7.99 -24.85
C GLN A 605 -6.18 -7.32 -25.52
N GLY A 606 -6.03 -6.00 -25.43
CA GLY A 606 -4.88 -5.28 -26.02
C GLY A 606 -3.67 -5.12 -25.10
N GLY A 607 -3.83 -5.31 -23.78
CA GLY A 607 -2.77 -5.09 -22.78
C GLY A 607 -1.71 -6.18 -22.76
N ALA A 608 -2.09 -7.46 -22.89
CA ALA A 608 -1.17 -8.58 -22.79
C ALA A 608 -0.08 -8.55 -23.88
N LEU A 609 -0.44 -8.21 -25.13
CA LEU A 609 0.54 -8.12 -26.22
C LEU A 609 1.56 -7.00 -26.01
N VAL A 610 1.13 -5.84 -25.50
CA VAL A 610 2.04 -4.73 -25.17
C VAL A 610 3.02 -5.12 -24.06
N GLN A 611 2.53 -5.85 -23.07
CA GLN A 611 3.34 -6.38 -21.98
C GLN A 611 4.36 -7.41 -22.48
N VAL A 612 3.96 -8.31 -23.38
CA VAL A 612 4.87 -9.29 -23.99
C VAL A 612 5.96 -8.59 -24.80
N VAL A 613 5.61 -7.60 -25.62
CA VAL A 613 6.58 -6.82 -26.40
C VAL A 613 7.58 -6.11 -25.48
N PHE A 614 7.11 -5.49 -24.38
CA PHE A 614 8.00 -4.88 -23.39
C PHE A 614 8.92 -5.91 -22.73
N ALA A 615 8.39 -7.03 -22.25
CA ALA A 615 9.18 -8.09 -21.63
C ALA A 615 10.24 -8.67 -22.57
N LEU A 616 9.88 -8.91 -23.84
CA LEU A 616 10.82 -9.37 -24.87
C LEU A 616 11.94 -8.35 -25.09
N THR A 617 11.61 -7.06 -25.21
CA THR A 617 12.64 -6.02 -25.40
C THR A 617 13.63 -5.95 -24.24
N LEU A 618 13.15 -6.10 -23.00
CA LEU A 618 14.01 -6.12 -21.82
C LEU A 618 14.88 -7.38 -21.78
N THR A 619 14.29 -8.54 -22.10
CA THR A 619 14.98 -9.84 -22.14
C THR A 619 16.14 -9.81 -23.13
N TRP A 620 15.88 -9.43 -24.38
CA TRP A 620 16.93 -9.36 -25.41
C TRP A 620 17.97 -8.28 -25.11
N SER A 621 17.61 -7.22 -24.39
CA SER A 621 18.57 -6.22 -23.91
C SER A 621 19.50 -6.78 -22.83
N CYS A 622 18.96 -7.49 -21.82
CA CYS A 622 19.76 -8.15 -20.79
C CYS A 622 20.65 -9.24 -21.39
N GLN A 623 20.13 -10.03 -22.32
CA GLN A 623 20.88 -11.06 -23.02
C GLN A 623 22.09 -10.50 -23.75
N LEU A 624 21.92 -9.36 -24.39
CA LEU A 624 22.97 -8.71 -25.14
C LEU A 624 24.15 -8.31 -24.23
N PHE A 625 23.89 -7.91 -22.98
CA PHE A 625 24.95 -7.64 -22.01
C PHE A 625 25.60 -8.90 -21.46
N GLU A 626 24.80 -9.92 -21.20
CA GLU A 626 25.32 -11.21 -20.78
C GLU A 626 26.31 -11.75 -21.83
N LEU A 627 26.00 -11.60 -23.12
CA LEU A 627 26.92 -11.95 -24.21
C LEU A 627 28.21 -11.13 -24.19
N VAL A 628 28.15 -9.82 -23.90
CA VAL A 628 29.35 -8.98 -23.73
C VAL A 628 30.21 -9.49 -22.56
N ILE A 629 29.58 -9.81 -21.43
CA ILE A 629 30.28 -10.28 -20.23
C ILE A 629 30.93 -11.65 -20.49
N MET A 630 30.18 -12.59 -21.09
CA MET A 630 30.68 -13.91 -21.43
C MET A 630 31.84 -13.85 -22.45
N GLU A 631 31.81 -12.88 -23.36
CA GLU A 631 32.89 -12.63 -24.31
C GLU A 631 34.16 -12.12 -23.61
N ILE A 632 34.03 -11.15 -22.69
CA ILE A 632 35.17 -10.62 -21.91
C ILE A 632 35.78 -11.72 -21.01
N LEU A 633 34.95 -12.63 -20.49
CA LEU A 633 35.39 -13.76 -19.67
C LEU A 633 35.92 -14.94 -20.49
N GLY A 634 35.78 -14.93 -21.82
CA GLY A 634 36.22 -16.01 -22.70
C GLY A 634 35.45 -17.31 -22.54
N LEU A 635 34.21 -17.26 -22.02
CA LEU A 635 33.42 -18.45 -21.67
C LEU A 635 32.72 -19.12 -22.86
N LEU A 636 32.59 -18.42 -23.99
CA LEU A 636 31.80 -18.88 -25.15
C LEU A 636 32.72 -19.49 -26.23
N GLY A 637 32.33 -20.58 -26.88
CA GLY A 637 33.05 -21.15 -28.03
C GLY A 637 33.03 -20.28 -29.30
N GLN A 638 34.00 -20.43 -30.20
CA GLN A 638 34.14 -19.56 -31.39
C GLN A 638 32.92 -19.60 -32.34
N GLU A 639 32.34 -20.78 -32.54
CA GLU A 639 31.15 -20.98 -33.40
C GLU A 639 29.85 -20.49 -32.73
N SER A 640 29.71 -20.69 -31.41
CA SER A 640 28.53 -20.24 -30.65
C SER A 640 28.49 -18.73 -30.49
N ARG A 641 29.65 -18.07 -30.32
CA ARG A 641 29.77 -16.61 -30.30
C ARG A 641 29.06 -15.97 -31.48
N TRP A 642 29.45 -16.38 -32.68
CA TRP A 642 28.91 -15.80 -33.91
C TRP A 642 27.39 -15.99 -34.01
N TYR A 643 26.89 -17.18 -33.66
CA TYR A 643 25.47 -17.49 -33.71
C TYR A 643 24.64 -16.67 -32.71
N PHE A 644 25.04 -16.63 -31.43
CA PHE A 644 24.27 -15.96 -30.39
C PHE A 644 24.28 -14.43 -30.52
N TRP A 645 25.41 -13.85 -30.94
CA TRP A 645 25.50 -12.42 -31.27
C TRP A 645 24.57 -12.07 -32.44
N ARG A 646 24.61 -12.85 -33.53
CA ARG A 646 23.76 -12.63 -34.70
C ARG A 646 22.28 -12.80 -34.38
N LEU A 647 21.91 -13.80 -33.58
CA LEU A 647 20.53 -14.03 -33.15
C LEU A 647 20.00 -12.85 -32.31
N THR A 648 20.75 -12.46 -31.29
CA THR A 648 20.35 -11.42 -30.33
C THR A 648 20.25 -10.05 -30.99
N LEU A 649 21.24 -9.68 -31.82
CA LEU A 649 21.21 -8.41 -32.55
C LEU A 649 20.06 -8.34 -33.57
N ASN A 650 19.82 -9.42 -34.32
CA ASN A 650 18.71 -9.44 -35.28
C ASN A 650 17.34 -9.39 -34.59
N ALA A 651 17.15 -10.14 -33.49
CA ALA A 651 15.91 -10.09 -32.71
C ALA A 651 15.65 -8.68 -32.16
N MET A 652 16.70 -8.03 -31.65
CA MET A 652 16.61 -6.69 -31.08
C MET A 652 16.34 -5.61 -32.14
N LEU A 653 17.03 -5.67 -33.29
CA LEU A 653 16.79 -4.78 -34.42
C LEU A 653 15.38 -4.95 -34.98
N LEU A 654 14.89 -6.19 -35.11
CA LEU A 654 13.52 -6.47 -35.55
C LEU A 654 12.48 -5.85 -34.60
N LEU A 655 12.68 -6.00 -33.29
CA LEU A 655 11.77 -5.45 -32.28
C LEU A 655 11.72 -3.91 -32.36
N VAL A 656 12.89 -3.26 -32.39
CA VAL A 656 13.02 -1.81 -32.35
C VAL A 656 12.59 -1.13 -33.65
N ILE A 657 12.96 -1.68 -34.82
CA ILE A 657 12.72 -1.04 -36.12
C ILE A 657 11.31 -1.36 -36.64
N VAL A 658 10.80 -2.57 -36.43
CA VAL A 658 9.58 -3.06 -37.09
C VAL A 658 8.44 -3.22 -36.10
N VAL A 659 8.61 -4.05 -35.07
CA VAL A 659 7.50 -4.52 -34.22
C VAL A 659 6.93 -3.39 -33.35
N ILE A 660 7.77 -2.70 -32.58
CA ILE A 660 7.31 -1.67 -31.64
C ILE A 660 6.66 -0.48 -32.38
N PRO A 661 7.26 0.11 -33.44
CA PRO A 661 6.66 1.22 -34.16
C PRO A 661 5.32 0.88 -34.82
N TYR A 662 5.20 -0.35 -35.34
CA TYR A 662 3.94 -0.86 -35.90
C TYR A 662 2.82 -0.86 -34.85
N TYR A 663 3.08 -1.45 -33.67
CA TYR A 663 2.10 -1.49 -32.59
C TYR A 663 1.74 -0.11 -32.04
N GLN A 664 2.71 0.81 -31.95
CA GLN A 664 2.47 2.21 -31.58
C GLN A 664 1.49 2.89 -32.56
N CYS A 665 1.70 2.74 -33.87
CA CYS A 665 0.81 3.31 -34.89
C CYS A 665 -0.62 2.76 -34.77
N VAL A 666 -0.77 1.44 -34.58
CA VAL A 666 -2.08 0.79 -34.42
C VAL A 666 -2.83 1.32 -33.19
N LEU A 667 -2.14 1.48 -32.06
CA LEU A 667 -2.77 1.94 -30.81
C LEU A 667 -3.11 3.43 -30.84
N ILE A 668 -2.24 4.28 -31.40
CA ILE A 668 -2.51 5.72 -31.55
C ILE A 668 -3.80 5.94 -32.36
N ILE A 669 -3.93 5.28 -33.52
CA ILE A 669 -5.10 5.44 -34.40
C ILE A 669 -6.37 4.87 -33.76
N ARG A 670 -6.25 3.75 -33.03
CA ARG A 670 -7.38 3.18 -32.27
C ARG A 670 -7.87 4.11 -31.16
N ASN A 671 -6.98 4.89 -30.56
CA ASN A 671 -7.34 5.85 -29.51
C ASN A 671 -7.99 7.13 -30.06
N SER A 672 -7.75 7.47 -31.32
CA SER A 672 -8.38 8.62 -32.01
C SER A 672 -9.86 8.38 -32.40
N GLY A 673 -10.48 7.28 -31.99
CA GLY A 673 -11.91 7.02 -32.18
C GLY A 673 -12.30 6.48 -33.58
N ILE A 674 -11.32 6.17 -34.43
CA ILE A 674 -11.55 5.64 -35.78
C ILE A 674 -11.95 4.15 -35.72
N SER A 675 -12.92 3.73 -36.55
CA SER A 675 -13.38 2.33 -36.60
C SER A 675 -12.24 1.34 -36.91
N THR A 676 -12.24 0.17 -36.26
CA THR A 676 -11.17 -0.84 -36.34
C THR A 676 -10.84 -1.29 -37.77
N LYS A 677 -11.82 -1.37 -38.66
CA LYS A 677 -11.64 -1.76 -40.07
C LYS A 677 -10.87 -0.72 -40.90
N LYS A 678 -10.97 0.57 -40.54
CA LYS A 678 -10.24 1.68 -41.19
C LYS A 678 -8.92 2.01 -40.51
N ALA A 679 -8.78 1.66 -39.23
CA ALA A 679 -7.59 1.96 -38.45
C ALA A 679 -6.34 1.19 -38.91
N LEU A 680 -6.49 -0.08 -39.29
CA LEU A 680 -5.36 -0.94 -39.70
C LEU A 680 -4.64 -0.45 -40.97
N PRO A 681 -5.30 -0.14 -42.11
CA PRO A 681 -4.60 0.34 -43.30
C PRO A 681 -3.95 1.71 -43.10
N ILE A 682 -4.56 2.60 -42.29
CA ILE A 682 -3.96 3.90 -41.94
C ILE A 682 -2.70 3.68 -41.08
N ALA A 683 -2.74 2.74 -40.12
CA ALA A 683 -1.59 2.39 -39.30
C ALA A 683 -0.43 1.86 -40.13
N VAL A 684 -0.72 0.98 -41.10
CA VAL A 684 0.28 0.44 -42.04
C VAL A 684 0.87 1.56 -42.90
N ALA A 685 0.05 2.49 -43.40
CA ALA A 685 0.56 3.63 -44.18
C ALA A 685 1.51 4.52 -43.37
N ILE A 686 1.15 4.86 -42.13
CA ILE A 686 2.02 5.64 -41.23
C ILE A 686 3.30 4.87 -40.89
N TRP A 687 3.19 3.56 -40.65
CA TRP A 687 4.35 2.71 -40.39
C TRP A 687 5.29 2.62 -41.59
N VAL A 688 4.77 2.53 -42.83
CA VAL A 688 5.59 2.57 -44.05
C VAL A 688 6.31 3.91 -44.20
N VAL A 689 5.63 5.02 -43.92
CA VAL A 689 6.26 6.36 -43.91
C VAL A 689 7.37 6.44 -42.86
N TYR A 690 7.12 5.94 -41.65
CA TYR A 690 8.13 5.85 -40.60
C TYR A 690 9.34 5.01 -41.05
N PHE A 691 9.10 3.82 -41.60
CA PHE A 691 10.16 2.94 -42.08
C PHE A 691 10.98 3.57 -43.21
N TYR A 692 10.32 4.28 -44.14
CA TYR A 692 10.99 5.05 -45.18
C TYR A 692 11.87 6.18 -44.62
N LEU A 693 11.34 6.96 -43.67
CA LEU A 693 12.10 8.01 -43.00
C LEU A 693 13.31 7.44 -42.26
N PHE A 694 13.11 6.36 -41.50
CA PHE A 694 14.16 5.64 -40.79
C PHE A 694 15.25 5.13 -41.75
N ALA A 695 14.85 4.50 -42.85
CA ALA A 695 15.75 4.03 -43.89
C ALA A 695 16.56 5.19 -44.51
N LYS A 696 16.03 6.41 -44.53
CA LYS A 696 16.72 7.60 -45.07
C LYS A 696 17.71 8.26 -44.11
N VAL A 697 17.58 8.07 -42.78
CA VAL A 697 18.37 8.78 -41.76
C VAL A 697 19.88 8.68 -42.00
N GLY A 698 20.43 7.49 -42.17
CA GLY A 698 21.87 7.28 -42.38
C GLY A 698 22.39 7.54 -43.80
N ASN A 699 21.55 7.95 -44.76
CA ASN A 699 22.03 8.25 -46.12
C ASN A 699 22.80 9.57 -46.15
N ASN A 700 22.59 10.41 -45.13
CA ASN A 700 23.23 11.71 -44.98
C ASN A 700 24.48 11.66 -44.09
N PHE A 701 24.82 10.50 -43.52
CA PHE A 701 25.94 10.34 -42.60
C PHE A 701 27.03 9.49 -43.25
N PRO A 702 28.31 9.85 -43.09
CA PRO A 702 29.43 9.10 -43.64
C PRO A 702 29.56 7.77 -42.88
N THR A 703 28.86 6.74 -43.37
CA THR A 703 28.94 5.37 -42.81
C THR A 703 29.22 4.40 -43.96
N GLN A 704 30.19 3.50 -43.80
CA GLN A 704 30.65 2.60 -44.88
C GLN A 704 29.58 1.60 -45.37
N ALA A 705 28.44 1.50 -44.68
CA ALA A 705 27.30 0.66 -45.03
C ALA A 705 26.52 1.10 -46.29
N HIS A 706 27.00 2.10 -47.05
CA HIS A 706 26.37 2.52 -48.31
C HIS A 706 26.37 1.44 -49.41
N HIS A 707 27.19 0.39 -49.29
CA HIS A 707 27.37 -0.64 -50.32
C HIS A 707 26.61 -1.95 -50.08
N SER A 708 26.05 -2.20 -48.89
CA SER A 708 25.21 -3.38 -48.62
C SER A 708 23.75 -3.10 -49.00
N THR A 709 23.25 -3.72 -50.06
CA THR A 709 21.89 -3.54 -50.59
C THR A 709 20.80 -4.31 -49.83
N GLU A 710 21.18 -5.11 -48.83
CA GLU A 710 20.22 -5.91 -48.05
C GLU A 710 19.56 -5.09 -46.93
N ILE A 711 18.25 -4.84 -47.07
CA ILE A 711 17.41 -3.94 -46.25
C ILE A 711 17.26 -4.37 -44.77
N LEU A 712 17.90 -5.45 -44.33
CA LEU A 712 17.84 -5.99 -42.97
C LEU A 712 19.18 -6.57 -42.48
N SER A 713 20.31 -6.20 -43.11
CA SER A 713 21.61 -6.62 -42.57
C SER A 713 21.87 -5.95 -41.21
N ILE A 714 22.65 -6.62 -40.35
CA ILE A 714 23.03 -6.07 -39.03
C ILE A 714 23.73 -4.72 -39.21
N GLU A 715 24.63 -4.60 -40.19
CA GLU A 715 25.33 -3.36 -40.52
C GLU A 715 24.37 -2.23 -40.88
N TRP A 716 23.37 -2.53 -41.72
CA TRP A 716 22.34 -1.57 -42.12
C TRP A 716 21.51 -1.10 -40.91
N GLY A 717 21.01 -2.03 -40.11
CA GLY A 717 20.19 -1.72 -38.94
C GLY A 717 20.97 -0.95 -37.86
N MET A 718 22.16 -1.44 -37.50
CA MET A 718 23.02 -0.84 -36.48
C MET A 718 23.52 0.55 -36.87
N SER A 719 23.79 0.80 -38.16
CA SER A 719 24.24 2.12 -38.58
C SER A 719 23.20 3.20 -38.28
N ARG A 720 21.91 2.91 -38.57
CA ARG A 720 20.78 3.84 -38.42
C ARG A 720 20.31 3.96 -36.98
N VAL A 721 20.15 2.82 -36.30
CA VAL A 721 19.84 2.79 -34.87
C VAL A 721 20.95 3.48 -34.07
N GLY A 722 22.21 3.27 -34.46
CA GLY A 722 23.36 3.91 -33.83
C GLY A 722 23.28 5.43 -33.87
N VAL A 723 22.97 6.04 -35.02
CA VAL A 723 22.84 7.51 -35.11
C VAL A 723 21.72 8.01 -34.19
N ILE A 724 20.54 7.38 -34.24
CA ILE A 724 19.37 7.81 -33.46
C ILE A 724 19.60 7.61 -31.96
N GLY A 725 20.06 6.42 -31.57
CA GLY A 725 20.30 6.05 -30.17
C GLY A 725 21.44 6.85 -29.54
N VAL A 726 22.55 7.06 -30.26
CA VAL A 726 23.65 7.91 -29.79
C VAL A 726 23.19 9.37 -29.63
N THR A 727 22.37 9.87 -30.54
CA THR A 727 21.78 11.22 -30.43
C THR A 727 20.91 11.35 -29.17
N ILE A 728 20.02 10.39 -28.91
CA ILE A 728 19.17 10.37 -27.71
C ILE A 728 20.02 10.28 -26.43
N SER A 729 21.00 9.38 -26.41
CA SER A 729 21.90 9.18 -25.27
C SER A 729 22.72 10.45 -24.98
N ALA A 730 23.22 11.12 -26.01
CA ALA A 730 23.96 12.37 -25.89
C ALA A 730 23.08 13.53 -25.39
N ILE A 731 21.84 13.65 -25.89
CA ILE A 731 20.89 14.68 -25.43
C ILE A 731 20.58 14.51 -23.94
N LEU A 732 20.19 13.30 -23.51
CA LEU A 732 19.87 13.01 -22.12
C LEU A 732 21.09 13.18 -21.21
N SER A 733 22.26 12.69 -21.64
CA SER A 733 23.50 12.87 -20.90
C SER A 733 23.87 14.35 -20.76
N GLY A 734 23.69 15.15 -21.81
CA GLY A 734 23.96 16.59 -21.80
C GLY A 734 23.01 17.37 -20.89
N PHE A 735 21.72 17.01 -20.89
CA PHE A 735 20.73 17.54 -19.96
C PHE A 735 21.07 17.17 -18.51
N GLY A 736 21.33 15.89 -18.24
CA GLY A 736 21.69 15.39 -16.91
C GLY A 736 22.99 15.99 -16.37
N ALA A 737 23.98 16.24 -17.23
CA ALA A 737 25.24 16.88 -16.85
C ALA A 737 25.07 18.32 -16.37
N VAL A 738 24.00 19.02 -16.77
CA VAL A 738 23.70 20.40 -16.35
C VAL A 738 22.65 20.42 -15.24
N ASN A 739 21.61 19.60 -15.36
CA ASN A 739 20.52 19.50 -14.39
C ASN A 739 20.99 18.86 -13.08
N GLY A 740 21.94 17.92 -13.12
CA GLY A 740 22.53 17.30 -11.93
C GLY A 740 23.15 18.35 -10.99
N PRO A 741 24.09 19.19 -11.46
CA PRO A 741 24.59 20.32 -10.70
C PRO A 741 23.49 21.29 -10.26
N TYR A 742 22.58 21.68 -11.16
CA TYR A 742 21.51 22.63 -10.84
C TYR A 742 20.58 22.15 -9.71
N SER A 743 20.27 20.86 -9.68
CA SER A 743 19.35 20.27 -8.69
C SER A 743 20.02 19.88 -7.37
N ASN A 744 21.31 19.55 -7.39
CA ASN A 744 22.02 19.02 -6.22
C ASN A 744 22.93 20.05 -5.53
N LEU A 745 23.32 21.13 -6.20
CA LEU A 745 24.17 22.16 -5.59
C LEU A 745 23.35 23.08 -4.69
N PHE A 746 23.77 23.18 -3.43
CA PHE A 746 23.18 24.08 -2.44
C PHE A 746 23.05 25.54 -2.93
N PHE A 747 23.98 25.99 -3.76
CA PHE A 747 23.99 27.34 -4.33
C PHE A 747 22.74 27.69 -5.16
N PHE A 748 22.13 26.71 -5.83
CA PHE A 748 20.95 26.92 -6.67
C PHE A 748 19.63 26.62 -5.96
N LEU A 749 19.65 26.20 -4.69
CA LEU A 749 18.42 26.01 -3.91
C LEU A 749 17.79 27.37 -3.55
N ARG A 750 16.51 27.52 -3.89
CA ARG A 750 15.68 28.64 -3.43
C ARG A 750 15.59 28.59 -1.90
N GLN A 751 15.83 29.73 -1.25
CA GLN A 751 15.59 29.87 0.18
C GLN A 751 14.10 30.13 0.40
N VAL A 752 13.40 29.14 0.97
CA VAL A 752 11.99 29.24 1.33
C VAL A 752 11.87 29.43 2.83
N THR A 753 11.14 30.47 3.25
CA THR A 753 10.85 30.73 4.66
C THR A 753 9.44 30.28 5.03
N ASP A 754 9.19 30.00 6.31
CA ASP A 754 7.87 29.57 6.79
C ASP A 754 6.77 30.61 6.52
N THR A 755 7.14 31.88 6.43
CA THR A 755 6.22 32.97 6.07
C THR A 755 5.73 32.88 4.63
N ASP A 756 6.55 32.39 3.70
CA ASP A 756 6.18 32.26 2.29
C ASP A 756 5.15 31.14 2.08
N ILE A 757 5.31 30.03 2.83
CA ILE A 757 4.38 28.90 2.82
C ILE A 757 3.02 29.34 3.37
N HIS A 758 2.99 30.02 4.51
CA HIS A 758 1.75 30.51 5.09
C HIS A 758 1.04 31.55 4.21
N LEU A 759 1.78 32.40 3.49
CA LEU A 759 1.20 33.35 2.54
C LEU A 759 0.55 32.62 1.35
N ALA A 760 1.17 31.56 0.83
CA ALA A 760 0.63 30.74 -0.25
C ALA A 760 -0.60 29.94 0.19
N GLU A 761 -0.57 29.33 1.38
CA GLU A 761 -1.71 28.65 2.01
C GLU A 761 -2.90 29.60 2.17
N LYS A 762 -2.65 30.83 2.64
CA LYS A 762 -3.69 31.86 2.78
C LYS A 762 -4.35 32.20 1.44
N LYS A 763 -3.56 32.36 0.37
CA LYS A 763 -4.08 32.60 -0.99
C LYS A 763 -4.92 31.42 -1.51
N CYS A 764 -4.49 30.19 -1.23
CA CYS A 764 -5.23 28.99 -1.64
C CYS A 764 -6.59 28.91 -0.95
N ILE A 765 -6.63 29.13 0.37
CA ILE A 765 -7.88 29.08 1.12
C ILE A 765 -8.85 30.18 0.70
N GLN A 766 -8.37 31.41 0.51
CA GLN A 766 -9.20 32.49 -0.04
C GLN A 766 -9.82 32.10 -1.39
N THR A 767 -9.06 31.39 -2.23
CA THR A 767 -9.55 30.91 -3.53
C THR A 767 -10.59 29.81 -3.38
N LEU A 768 -10.40 28.87 -2.45
CA LEU A 768 -11.35 27.80 -2.15
C LEU A 768 -12.68 28.33 -1.57
N GLU A 769 -12.61 29.35 -0.72
CA GLU A 769 -13.81 30.04 -0.20
C GLU A 769 -14.61 30.69 -1.33
N MET A 770 -13.93 31.41 -2.25
CA MET A 770 -14.59 31.98 -3.44
C MET A 770 -15.25 30.90 -4.31
N ILE A 771 -14.62 29.73 -4.45
CA ILE A 771 -15.17 28.59 -5.20
C ILE A 771 -16.40 28.02 -4.46
N ALA A 772 -16.33 27.82 -3.15
CA ALA A 772 -17.43 27.30 -2.35
C ALA A 772 -18.66 28.23 -2.42
N ASP A 773 -18.45 29.53 -2.31
CA ASP A 773 -19.50 30.55 -2.44
C ASP A 773 -20.12 30.57 -3.84
N LYS A 774 -19.30 30.51 -4.91
CA LYS A 774 -19.81 30.44 -6.29
C LYS A 774 -20.54 29.13 -6.57
N LYS A 775 -20.07 27.99 -6.06
CA LYS A 775 -20.77 26.69 -6.15
C LYS A 775 -22.13 26.75 -5.47
N LYS A 776 -22.20 27.35 -4.28
CA LYS A 776 -23.46 27.56 -3.55
C LYS A 776 -24.42 28.45 -4.35
N ARG A 777 -23.93 29.52 -4.97
CA ARG A 777 -24.74 30.39 -5.86
C ARG A 777 -25.28 29.64 -7.08
N VAL A 778 -24.45 28.84 -7.76
CA VAL A 778 -24.88 28.03 -8.91
C VAL A 778 -25.97 27.03 -8.51
N VAL A 779 -25.82 26.36 -7.37
CA VAL A 779 -26.83 25.40 -6.87
C VAL A 779 -28.12 26.10 -6.45
N MET A 780 -28.04 27.27 -5.80
CA MET A 780 -29.24 28.04 -5.43
C MET A 780 -30.02 28.53 -6.66
N GLU A 781 -29.32 29.00 -7.70
CA GLU A 781 -29.96 29.37 -8.97
C GLU A 781 -30.53 28.15 -9.71
N GLU A 782 -29.85 27.01 -9.68
CA GLU A 782 -30.35 25.77 -10.27
C GLU A 782 -31.59 25.21 -9.51
N MET A 783 -31.62 25.33 -8.18
CA MET A 783 -32.79 25.01 -7.36
C MET A 783 -33.94 25.98 -7.62
N ARG A 784 -33.66 27.28 -7.77
CA ARG A 784 -34.65 28.31 -8.08
C ARG A 784 -35.33 28.05 -9.42
N LEU A 785 -34.55 27.69 -10.44
CA LEU A 785 -35.06 27.26 -11.76
C LEU A 785 -35.89 25.98 -11.66
N ARG A 786 -35.52 25.03 -10.80
CA ARG A 786 -36.30 23.80 -10.56
C ARG A 786 -37.60 24.04 -9.79
N THR A 787 -37.67 25.05 -8.91
CA THR A 787 -38.89 25.39 -8.14
C THR A 787 -39.92 26.17 -8.94
N LEU A 788 -39.53 26.81 -10.06
CA LEU A 788 -40.45 27.54 -10.94
C LEU A 788 -41.24 26.63 -11.90
N ASP A 789 -40.94 25.32 -11.95
CA ASP A 789 -41.69 24.33 -12.74
C ASP A 789 -42.55 23.36 -11.87
N PRO A 790 -43.69 23.80 -11.29
CA PRO A 790 -44.66 22.85 -10.77
C PRO A 790 -46.08 23.11 -11.32
N SER A 791 -46.27 23.27 -12.63
CA SER A 791 -47.60 23.05 -13.28
C SER A 791 -47.56 23.27 -14.79
N ALA A 792 -47.34 22.20 -15.56
CA ALA A 792 -47.87 22.07 -16.93
C ALA A 792 -47.52 20.70 -17.55
N SER A 793 -48.19 19.63 -17.13
CA SER A 793 -48.38 18.48 -18.01
C SER A 793 -49.65 18.69 -18.82
N LYS A 794 -49.50 18.69 -20.16
CA LYS A 794 -50.52 18.87 -21.22
C LYS A 794 -50.78 20.32 -21.63
N VAL A 795 -50.04 20.79 -22.63
CA VAL A 795 -50.54 21.37 -23.91
C VAL A 795 -49.34 21.80 -24.78
N GLY A 796 -49.30 21.28 -26.00
CA GLY A 796 -48.79 21.93 -27.23
C GLY A 796 -47.36 22.49 -27.27
N GLY A 797 -46.43 21.73 -27.86
CA GLY A 797 -45.04 22.14 -28.16
C GLY A 797 -44.85 23.30 -29.16
N PHE A 798 -45.92 23.93 -29.65
CA PHE A 798 -45.86 25.06 -30.58
C PHE A 798 -45.78 26.41 -29.84
N VAL A 799 -46.46 26.56 -28.69
CA VAL A 799 -46.48 27.81 -27.90
C VAL A 799 -45.13 28.08 -27.25
N ARG A 800 -44.40 27.04 -26.85
CA ARG A 800 -43.06 27.12 -26.24
C ARG A 800 -42.00 27.72 -27.18
N LYS A 801 -42.18 27.58 -28.50
CA LYS A 801 -41.20 28.03 -29.51
C LYS A 801 -41.38 29.50 -29.91
N ILE A 802 -42.57 30.05 -29.71
CA ILE A 802 -42.88 31.46 -30.02
C ILE A 802 -42.67 32.34 -28.78
N PHE A 803 -43.02 31.86 -27.58
CA PHE A 803 -42.81 32.60 -26.33
C PHE A 803 -41.36 32.53 -25.79
N GLY A 804 -40.57 31.54 -26.23
CA GLY A 804 -39.16 31.37 -25.82
C GLY A 804 -38.18 32.38 -26.41
N THR A 805 -38.61 33.23 -27.35
CA THR A 805 -37.71 34.14 -28.08
C THR A 805 -37.71 35.57 -27.54
N VAL A 806 -38.66 35.95 -26.66
CA VAL A 806 -38.80 37.34 -26.19
C VAL A 806 -38.58 37.52 -24.67
N SER A 807 -38.47 36.44 -23.88
CA SER A 807 -38.26 36.56 -22.41
C SER A 807 -37.12 35.70 -21.85
N GLY A 808 -36.19 35.21 -22.69
CA GLY A 808 -35.22 34.17 -22.29
C GLY A 808 -33.73 34.50 -22.44
N LYS A 809 -33.36 35.74 -22.78
CA LYS A 809 -31.95 36.06 -23.09
C LYS A 809 -31.08 36.44 -21.87
N SER A 810 -31.66 36.85 -20.74
CA SER A 810 -30.87 37.39 -19.62
C SER A 810 -30.51 36.37 -18.52
N GLU A 811 -31.21 35.24 -18.40
CA GLU A 811 -31.02 34.33 -17.25
C GLU A 811 -30.10 33.13 -17.55
N GLY A 812 -30.05 32.67 -18.81
CA GLY A 812 -29.18 31.56 -19.24
C GLY A 812 -27.71 31.96 -19.48
N GLU A 813 -27.44 33.22 -19.84
CA GLU A 813 -26.07 33.74 -20.04
C GLU A 813 -25.33 33.86 -18.71
N ASN A 814 -25.99 34.39 -17.67
CA ASN A 814 -25.41 34.53 -16.32
C ASN A 814 -24.93 33.18 -15.72
N LEU A 815 -25.65 32.08 -15.94
CA LEU A 815 -25.30 30.77 -15.37
C LEU A 815 -24.09 30.14 -16.09
N ASN A 816 -23.94 30.38 -17.39
CA ASN A 816 -22.78 29.92 -18.16
C ASN A 816 -21.53 30.75 -17.84
N ASP A 817 -21.67 32.07 -17.64
CA ASP A 817 -20.57 32.95 -17.24
C ASP A 817 -20.08 32.61 -15.83
N LEU A 818 -21.00 32.36 -14.87
CA LEU A 818 -20.68 31.84 -13.53
C LEU A 818 -19.94 30.50 -13.58
N ARG A 819 -20.32 29.60 -14.51
CA ARG A 819 -19.63 28.31 -14.70
C ARG A 819 -18.24 28.48 -15.32
N GLN A 820 -18.06 29.39 -16.28
CA GLN A 820 -16.73 29.67 -16.86
C GLN A 820 -15.78 30.28 -15.83
N GLU A 821 -16.25 31.22 -15.02
CA GLU A 821 -15.45 31.81 -13.96
C GLU A 821 -15.10 30.80 -12.86
N LEU A 822 -16.03 29.89 -12.54
CA LEU A 822 -15.79 28.78 -11.62
C LEU A 822 -14.74 27.81 -12.16
N LEU A 823 -14.77 27.47 -13.45
CA LEU A 823 -13.74 26.64 -14.08
C LEU A 823 -12.36 27.33 -14.08
N ALA A 824 -12.33 28.66 -14.26
CA ALA A 824 -11.09 29.43 -14.17
C ALA A 824 -10.51 29.44 -12.74
N LEU A 825 -11.36 29.66 -11.73
CA LEU A 825 -10.95 29.61 -10.32
C LEU A 825 -10.52 28.20 -9.88
N GLU A 826 -11.21 27.15 -10.34
CA GLU A 826 -10.79 25.76 -10.12
C GLU A 826 -9.43 25.47 -10.76
N GLY A 827 -9.14 26.07 -11.92
CA GLY A 827 -7.82 26.02 -12.54
C GLY A 827 -6.73 26.68 -11.69
N ILE A 828 -7.00 27.89 -11.18
CA ILE A 828 -6.08 28.65 -10.32
C ILE A 828 -5.85 27.92 -8.99
N SER A 829 -6.89 27.35 -8.38
CA SER A 829 -6.78 26.58 -7.14
C SER A 829 -5.84 25.37 -7.32
N ARG A 830 -5.99 24.60 -8.41
CA ARG A 830 -5.09 23.48 -8.71
C ARG A 830 -3.64 23.93 -8.87
N GLN A 831 -3.42 25.10 -9.47
CA GLN A 831 -2.08 25.67 -9.61
C GLN A 831 -1.50 26.08 -8.25
N LEU A 832 -2.27 26.76 -7.39
CA LEU A 832 -1.84 27.14 -6.05
C LEU A 832 -1.52 25.93 -5.16
N PHE A 833 -2.27 24.83 -5.28
CA PHE A 833 -1.97 23.59 -4.57
C PHE A 833 -0.63 22.98 -4.98
N LEU A 834 -0.33 22.97 -6.28
CA LEU A 834 0.97 22.50 -6.79
C LEU A 834 2.11 23.41 -6.32
N ASP A 835 1.91 24.72 -6.35
CA ASP A 835 2.89 25.69 -5.86
C ASP A 835 3.17 25.53 -4.35
N ILE A 836 2.15 25.21 -3.54
CA ILE A 836 2.32 24.91 -2.11
C ILE A 836 3.13 23.63 -1.89
N ASP A 837 2.81 22.55 -2.63
CA ASP A 837 3.54 21.28 -2.55
C ASP A 837 5.02 21.48 -2.91
N ASP A 838 5.30 22.24 -3.97
CA ASP A 838 6.66 22.60 -4.38
C ASP A 838 7.42 23.35 -3.27
N LEU A 839 6.78 24.31 -2.59
CA LEU A 839 7.40 25.05 -1.46
C LEU A 839 7.72 24.13 -0.27
N TYR A 840 6.86 23.16 0.05
CA TYR A 840 7.11 22.18 1.11
C TYR A 840 8.25 21.21 0.75
N VAL A 841 8.29 20.76 -0.51
CA VAL A 841 9.38 19.91 -1.02
C VAL A 841 10.72 20.66 -0.95
N GLU A 842 10.75 21.94 -1.32
CA GLU A 842 11.95 22.79 -1.22
C GLU A 842 12.40 22.98 0.24
N LYS A 843 11.48 23.23 1.17
CA LYS A 843 11.78 23.32 2.62
C LYS A 843 12.39 22.01 3.16
N SER A 844 11.81 20.86 2.81
CA SER A 844 12.34 19.56 3.23
C SER A 844 13.77 19.31 2.71
N ARG A 845 14.11 19.81 1.52
CA ARG A 845 15.48 19.73 0.99
C ARG A 845 16.46 20.58 1.78
N LEU A 846 16.06 21.78 2.21
CA LEU A 846 16.89 22.64 3.06
C LEU A 846 17.12 22.02 4.44
N GLU A 847 16.11 21.37 5.03
CA GLU A 847 16.25 20.64 6.29
C GLU A 847 17.14 19.40 6.13
N HIS A 848 16.96 18.64 5.04
CA HIS A 848 17.81 17.49 4.74
C HIS A 848 19.27 17.89 4.53
N ALA A 849 19.53 19.01 3.83
CA ALA A 849 20.88 19.55 3.62
C ALA A 849 21.62 19.90 4.92
N LYS A 850 20.91 20.19 6.02
CA LYS A 850 21.51 20.44 7.34
C LYS A 850 21.96 19.16 8.04
N THR A 851 21.40 18.00 7.68
CA THR A 851 21.77 16.70 8.27
C THR A 851 23.16 16.22 7.83
N TRP A 852 23.76 15.30 8.57
CA TRP A 852 25.04 14.69 8.20
C TRP A 852 24.97 13.95 6.85
N GLN A 853 23.88 13.23 6.60
CA GLN A 853 23.62 12.57 5.31
C GLN A 853 23.49 13.59 4.17
N GLY A 854 22.83 14.73 4.43
CA GLY A 854 22.72 15.82 3.47
C GLY A 854 24.05 16.51 3.18
N LYS A 855 24.91 16.71 4.19
CA LYS A 855 26.27 17.27 3.99
C LYS A 855 27.12 16.36 3.12
N TYR A 856 27.06 15.05 3.32
CA TYR A 856 27.73 14.07 2.45
C TYR A 856 27.16 14.11 1.03
N SER A 857 25.82 14.14 0.88
CA SER A 857 25.17 14.25 -0.43
C SER A 857 25.55 15.53 -1.18
N ASN A 858 25.68 16.65 -0.46
CA ASN A 858 26.13 17.92 -1.03
C ASN A 858 27.59 17.84 -1.47
N LEU A 859 28.48 17.27 -0.65
CA LEU A 859 29.89 17.04 -1.00
C LEU A 859 30.00 16.19 -2.27
N MET A 860 29.27 15.07 -2.34
CA MET A 860 29.20 14.25 -3.55
C MET A 860 28.65 15.04 -4.74
N GLY A 861 27.62 15.87 -4.54
CA GLY A 861 27.08 16.77 -5.55
C GLY A 861 28.12 17.75 -6.11
N TYR A 862 28.98 18.31 -5.27
CA TYR A 862 30.10 19.17 -5.71
C TYR A 862 31.13 18.40 -6.53
N ILE A 863 31.51 17.19 -6.11
CA ILE A 863 32.45 16.32 -6.84
C ILE A 863 31.88 15.98 -8.23
N PHE A 864 30.61 15.58 -8.29
CA PHE A 864 29.94 15.29 -9.56
C PHE A 864 29.82 16.54 -10.43
N SER A 865 29.54 17.71 -9.86
CA SER A 865 29.50 18.96 -10.62
C SER A 865 30.84 19.32 -11.25
N ILE A 866 31.95 19.15 -10.51
CA ILE A 866 33.30 19.37 -11.04
C ILE A 866 33.58 18.37 -12.18
N TYR A 867 33.20 17.10 -12.01
CA TYR A 867 33.33 16.09 -13.06
C TYR A 867 32.49 16.43 -14.31
N CYS A 868 31.26 16.90 -14.15
CA CYS A 868 30.41 17.33 -15.27
C CYS A 868 31.03 18.48 -16.06
N VAL A 869 31.57 19.50 -15.36
CA VAL A 869 32.28 20.62 -15.98
C VAL A 869 33.55 20.14 -16.69
N TYR A 870 34.34 19.28 -16.05
CA TYR A 870 35.52 18.65 -16.66
C TYR A 870 35.15 17.87 -17.92
N LYS A 871 34.09 17.06 -17.88
CA LYS A 871 33.63 16.26 -19.02
C LYS A 871 33.12 17.14 -20.16
N LEU A 872 32.39 18.21 -19.89
CA LEU A 872 31.99 19.21 -20.89
C LEU A 872 33.21 19.89 -21.52
N ALA A 873 34.20 20.27 -20.71
CA ALA A 873 35.45 20.88 -21.20
C ALA A 873 36.27 19.90 -22.06
N MET A 874 36.40 18.64 -21.63
CA MET A 874 37.10 17.61 -22.40
C MET A 874 36.37 17.26 -23.70
N SER A 875 35.03 17.21 -23.69
CA SER A 875 34.23 16.98 -24.90
C SER A 875 34.40 18.14 -25.89
N LEU A 876 34.46 19.38 -25.40
CA LEU A 876 34.77 20.57 -26.20
C LEU A 876 36.18 20.48 -26.81
N ILE A 877 37.18 20.11 -26.01
CA ILE A 877 38.57 19.95 -26.47
C ILE A 877 38.67 18.84 -27.53
N ASN A 878 38.07 17.67 -27.29
CA ASN A 878 38.08 16.56 -28.24
C ASN A 878 37.39 16.92 -29.55
N THR A 879 36.28 17.67 -29.49
CA THR A 879 35.53 18.16 -30.65
C THR A 879 36.36 19.17 -31.47
N ILE A 880 37.03 20.12 -30.81
CA ILE A 880 37.82 21.17 -31.46
C ILE A 880 39.13 20.61 -32.05
N PHE A 881 39.83 19.74 -31.31
CA PHE A 881 41.19 19.29 -31.66
C PHE A 881 41.26 17.91 -32.32
N ARG A 882 40.11 17.26 -32.60
CA ARG A 882 40.01 15.93 -33.25
C ARG A 882 40.99 14.88 -32.69
N ARG A 883 41.20 14.87 -31.36
CA ARG A 883 42.15 13.96 -30.71
C ARG A 883 41.42 12.69 -30.26
N THR A 884 41.51 11.63 -31.07
CA THR A 884 40.96 10.30 -30.74
C THR A 884 42.11 9.30 -30.60
N GLY A 885 42.42 8.89 -29.36
CA GLY A 885 43.33 7.75 -29.13
C GLY A 885 44.45 7.97 -28.11
N SER A 886 44.16 8.43 -26.89
CA SER A 886 45.10 8.21 -25.78
C SER A 886 44.73 6.93 -25.04
N THR A 887 45.74 6.23 -24.54
CA THR A 887 45.67 5.02 -23.72
C THR A 887 44.55 5.08 -22.67
N ASP A 888 43.96 3.92 -22.39
CA ASP A 888 42.88 3.75 -21.42
C ASP A 888 43.19 4.52 -20.11
N PRO A 889 42.32 5.43 -19.66
CA PRO A 889 42.55 6.26 -18.48
C PRO A 889 42.84 5.43 -17.23
N ILE A 890 42.24 4.24 -17.10
CA ILE A 890 42.51 3.31 -16.00
C ILE A 890 43.95 2.78 -16.12
N THR A 891 44.32 2.27 -17.29
CA THR A 891 45.68 1.79 -17.57
C THR A 891 46.73 2.91 -17.38
N ALA A 892 46.43 4.15 -17.77
CA ALA A 892 47.32 5.30 -17.63
C ALA A 892 47.48 5.75 -16.16
N ILE A 893 46.40 5.69 -15.36
CA ILE A 893 46.45 5.98 -13.92
C ILE A 893 47.23 4.89 -13.19
N ILE A 894 46.95 3.60 -13.49
CA ILE A 894 47.65 2.47 -12.89
C ILE A 894 49.13 2.50 -13.26
N SER A 895 49.49 2.74 -14.53
CA SER A 895 50.90 2.82 -14.94
C SER A 895 51.64 3.97 -14.24
N LYS A 896 50.97 5.11 -14.05
CA LYS A 896 51.56 6.27 -13.36
C LYS A 896 51.66 6.03 -11.85
N PHE A 897 50.69 5.36 -11.25
CA PHE A 897 50.68 4.97 -9.84
C PHE A 897 51.75 3.91 -9.55
N VAL A 898 51.87 2.89 -10.39
CA VAL A 898 52.90 1.86 -10.32
C VAL A 898 54.30 2.47 -10.48
N SER A 899 54.47 3.44 -11.39
CA SER A 899 55.73 4.18 -11.52
C SER A 899 56.09 5.05 -10.31
N HIS A 900 55.10 5.49 -9.51
CA HIS A 900 55.32 6.32 -8.33
C HIS A 900 55.53 5.49 -7.05
N THR A 901 55.02 4.26 -7.02
CA THR A 901 55.02 3.40 -5.82
C THR A 901 55.98 2.21 -5.89
N ASN A 902 56.68 2.00 -7.02
CA ASN A 902 57.70 0.96 -7.20
C ASN A 902 57.20 -0.47 -6.87
N MET A 903 55.90 -0.75 -7.05
CA MET A 903 55.29 -2.06 -6.79
C MET A 903 55.26 -2.93 -8.05
N THR A 904 55.60 -4.21 -7.94
CA THR A 904 55.58 -5.20 -9.05
C THR A 904 54.15 -5.74 -9.29
N ILE A 905 53.22 -4.87 -9.65
CA ILE A 905 51.84 -5.26 -9.97
C ILE A 905 51.74 -5.54 -11.47
N ASP A 906 51.12 -6.66 -11.85
CA ASP A 906 50.78 -6.94 -13.26
C ASP A 906 49.70 -5.95 -13.73
N VAL A 907 50.16 -4.88 -14.36
CA VAL A 907 49.33 -3.79 -14.88
C VAL A 907 48.29 -4.32 -15.87
N ARG A 908 48.61 -5.39 -16.62
CA ARG A 908 47.71 -5.94 -17.65
C ARG A 908 46.55 -6.70 -17.01
N PHE A 909 46.82 -7.53 -16.01
CA PHE A 909 45.78 -8.24 -15.28
C PHE A 909 44.84 -7.26 -14.55
N TRP A 910 45.41 -6.31 -13.80
CA TRP A 910 44.60 -5.39 -13.00
C TRP A 910 43.88 -4.33 -13.83
N SER A 911 44.45 -3.86 -14.95
CA SER A 911 43.72 -2.97 -15.85
C SER A 911 42.52 -3.67 -16.48
N GLN A 912 42.62 -4.97 -16.80
CA GLN A 912 41.51 -5.75 -17.32
C GLN A 912 40.36 -5.87 -16.30
N GLN A 913 40.67 -6.23 -15.05
CA GLN A 913 39.65 -6.38 -13.99
C GLN A 913 39.00 -5.05 -13.61
N LEU A 914 39.78 -3.98 -13.50
CA LEU A 914 39.24 -2.65 -13.20
C LEU A 914 38.38 -2.14 -14.36
N SER A 915 38.83 -2.31 -15.60
CA SER A 915 38.04 -1.91 -16.78
C SER A 915 36.72 -2.68 -16.88
N PHE A 916 36.71 -3.98 -16.56
CA PHE A 916 35.47 -4.76 -16.46
C PHE A 916 34.52 -4.21 -15.39
N PHE A 917 35.03 -3.93 -14.19
CA PHE A 917 34.25 -3.34 -13.09
C PHE A 917 33.67 -1.96 -13.47
N PHE A 918 34.48 -1.10 -14.07
CA PHE A 918 34.06 0.24 -14.48
C PHE A 918 33.05 0.22 -15.62
N VAL A 919 33.16 -0.72 -16.57
CA VAL A 919 32.15 -0.93 -17.62
C VAL A 919 30.82 -1.35 -17.00
N GLY A 920 30.82 -2.31 -16.07
CA GLY A 920 29.62 -2.72 -15.33
C GLY A 920 28.99 -1.56 -14.53
N LEU A 921 29.81 -0.78 -13.84
CA LEU A 921 29.36 0.40 -13.08
C LEU A 921 28.77 1.48 -14.00
N MET A 922 29.41 1.74 -15.15
CA MET A 922 28.93 2.71 -16.13
C MET A 922 27.54 2.31 -16.65
N ILE A 923 27.33 1.02 -16.95
CA ILE A 923 26.04 0.50 -17.44
C ILE A 923 24.95 0.63 -16.38
N ILE A 924 25.20 0.27 -15.12
CA ILE A 924 24.20 0.37 -14.05
C ILE A 924 23.81 1.83 -13.80
N LEU A 925 24.80 2.72 -13.72
CA LEU A 925 24.56 4.15 -13.51
C LEU A 925 23.82 4.79 -14.69
N SER A 926 24.11 4.36 -15.91
CA SER A 926 23.50 4.91 -17.12
C SER A 926 22.05 4.45 -17.31
N ILE A 927 21.75 3.18 -17.03
CA ILE A 927 20.38 2.64 -17.03
C ILE A 927 19.54 3.33 -15.94
N ARG A 928 20.10 3.45 -14.73
CA ARG A 928 19.42 4.13 -13.61
C ARG A 928 19.13 5.59 -13.94
N GLY A 929 20.10 6.30 -14.52
CA GLY A 929 19.93 7.68 -14.97
C GLY A 929 18.83 7.82 -16.03
N LEU A 930 18.86 6.98 -17.06
CA LEU A 930 17.86 6.94 -18.12
C LEU A 930 16.44 6.69 -17.58
N LEU A 931 16.26 5.67 -16.73
CA LEU A 931 14.97 5.34 -16.14
C LEU A 931 14.42 6.46 -15.26
N GLN A 932 15.30 7.12 -14.48
CA GLN A 932 14.90 8.25 -13.63
C GLN A 932 14.44 9.46 -14.46
N GLU A 933 15.15 9.83 -15.52
CA GLU A 933 14.77 10.96 -16.38
C GLU A 933 13.51 10.67 -17.21
N LEU A 934 13.38 9.45 -17.75
CA LEU A 934 12.19 9.03 -18.48
C LEU A 934 10.95 9.02 -17.58
N SER A 935 11.07 8.55 -16.34
CA SER A 935 9.95 8.56 -15.39
C SER A 935 9.42 9.98 -15.10
N LYS A 936 10.29 11.00 -15.09
CA LYS A 936 9.91 12.41 -14.90
C LYS A 936 9.22 12.96 -16.15
N PHE A 937 9.77 12.69 -17.33
CA PHE A 937 9.16 13.07 -18.60
C PHE A 937 7.74 12.51 -18.75
N PHE A 938 7.55 11.21 -18.47
CA PHE A 938 6.22 10.61 -18.60
C PHE A 938 5.19 11.12 -17.59
N ARG A 939 5.60 11.51 -16.38
CA ARG A 939 4.69 12.18 -15.43
C ARG A 939 4.21 13.51 -15.99
N ALA A 940 5.06 14.26 -16.68
CA ALA A 940 4.70 15.52 -17.31
C ALA A 940 3.80 15.34 -18.56
N THR A 941 4.05 14.28 -19.36
CA THR A 941 3.36 14.06 -20.65
C THR A 941 2.11 13.16 -20.55
N SER A 942 1.80 12.56 -19.39
CA SER A 942 0.72 11.57 -19.25
C SER A 942 -0.67 12.07 -19.64
N ARG A 943 -0.89 13.40 -19.68
CA ARG A 943 -2.18 14.01 -19.98
C ARG A 943 -2.69 13.75 -21.40
N HIS A 944 -1.82 13.38 -22.35
CA HIS A 944 -2.17 13.31 -23.78
C HIS A 944 -1.95 11.94 -24.45
N LEU A 945 -1.37 10.95 -23.75
CA LEU A 945 -1.05 9.63 -24.29
C LEU A 945 -1.66 8.51 -23.45
N SER A 946 -2.20 7.47 -24.10
CA SER A 946 -2.70 6.29 -23.38
C SER A 946 -1.56 5.55 -22.67
N SER A 947 -1.83 5.01 -21.48
CA SER A 947 -0.87 4.23 -20.67
C SER A 947 -0.14 3.13 -21.46
N SER A 948 -0.82 2.40 -22.35
CA SER A 948 -0.18 1.36 -23.18
C SER A 948 0.83 1.91 -24.21
N ASN A 949 0.60 3.11 -24.75
CA ASN A 949 1.54 3.75 -25.67
C ASN A 949 2.78 4.26 -24.95
N ILE A 950 2.63 4.70 -23.69
CA ILE A 950 3.75 5.10 -22.83
C ILE A 950 4.68 3.91 -22.60
N ILE A 951 4.12 2.73 -22.29
CA ILE A 951 4.90 1.49 -22.08
C ILE A 951 5.64 1.08 -23.35
N LEU A 952 5.00 1.10 -24.52
CA LEU A 952 5.67 0.78 -25.78
C LEU A 952 6.75 1.81 -26.14
N PHE A 953 6.53 3.09 -25.86
CA PHE A 953 7.54 4.12 -26.12
C PHE A 953 8.75 3.97 -25.20
N LEU A 954 8.53 3.60 -23.93
CA LEU A 954 9.62 3.23 -23.02
C LEU A 954 10.40 2.01 -23.53
N ALA A 955 9.72 0.95 -24.01
CA ALA A 955 10.37 -0.21 -24.63
C ALA A 955 11.23 0.19 -25.84
N HIS A 956 10.71 1.06 -26.71
CA HIS A 956 11.42 1.54 -27.91
C HIS A 956 12.70 2.31 -27.51
N LEU A 957 12.59 3.27 -26.59
CA LEU A 957 13.74 4.07 -26.13
C LEU A 957 14.79 3.22 -25.46
N MET A 958 14.37 2.30 -24.60
CA MET A 958 15.25 1.34 -23.94
C MET A 958 16.02 0.52 -24.98
N GLY A 959 15.35 0.02 -26.02
CA GLY A 959 16.01 -0.76 -27.05
C GLY A 959 17.01 0.01 -27.92
N LEU A 960 16.67 1.25 -28.30
CA LEU A 960 17.59 2.15 -29.01
C LEU A 960 18.82 2.46 -28.15
N TYR A 961 18.61 2.69 -26.86
CA TYR A 961 19.67 3.00 -25.91
C TYR A 961 20.65 1.83 -25.77
N PHE A 962 20.15 0.60 -25.61
CA PHE A 962 21.01 -0.56 -25.46
C PHE A 962 21.86 -0.83 -26.71
N LEU A 963 21.25 -0.80 -27.89
CA LEU A 963 21.99 -0.94 -29.15
C LEU A 963 23.05 0.15 -29.33
N SER A 964 22.75 1.40 -28.97
CA SER A 964 23.72 2.51 -29.04
C SER A 964 24.85 2.41 -28.01
N SER A 965 24.58 1.81 -26.84
CA SER A 965 25.54 1.67 -25.75
C SER A 965 26.64 0.67 -26.10
N ILE A 966 26.33 -0.40 -26.85
CA ILE A 966 27.32 -1.36 -27.38
C ILE A 966 28.29 -0.68 -28.33
N LEU A 967 27.77 0.15 -29.24
CA LEU A 967 28.60 0.90 -30.19
C LEU A 967 29.60 1.80 -29.47
N MET A 968 29.16 2.46 -28.39
CA MET A 968 30.00 3.35 -27.58
C MET A 968 30.96 2.59 -26.66
N MET A 969 30.59 1.40 -26.18
CA MET A 969 31.38 0.62 -25.23
C MET A 969 32.66 0.05 -25.84
N ARG A 970 32.74 -0.11 -27.16
CA ARG A 970 33.96 -0.58 -27.86
C ARG A 970 35.19 0.24 -27.49
N GLN A 971 35.09 1.57 -27.39
CA GLN A 971 36.25 2.40 -27.03
C GLN A 971 36.64 2.29 -25.56
N SER A 972 35.73 1.88 -24.68
CA SER A 972 36.04 1.58 -23.27
C SER A 972 36.68 0.20 -23.05
N LEU A 973 36.77 -0.65 -24.08
CA LEU A 973 37.39 -1.97 -23.98
C LEU A 973 38.88 -1.96 -24.38
N PRO A 974 39.70 -2.83 -23.76
CA PRO A 974 41.10 -3.01 -24.16
C PRO A 974 41.24 -3.40 -25.63
N ILE A 975 42.35 -3.02 -26.28
CA ILE A 975 42.59 -3.19 -27.73
C ILE A 975 42.38 -4.63 -28.20
N GLU A 976 42.70 -5.61 -27.35
CA GLU A 976 42.57 -7.06 -27.60
C GLU A 976 41.12 -7.52 -27.81
N TYR A 977 40.14 -6.87 -27.16
CA TYR A 977 38.71 -7.23 -27.24
C TYR A 977 37.94 -6.36 -28.25
N ARG A 978 38.58 -5.33 -28.82
CA ARG A 978 37.94 -4.42 -29.79
C ARG A 978 37.70 -5.07 -31.15
N SER A 979 38.57 -6.01 -31.55
CA SER A 979 38.43 -6.76 -32.81
C SER A 979 37.19 -7.65 -32.79
N ILE A 980 36.95 -8.36 -31.69
CA ILE A 980 35.85 -9.30 -31.53
C ILE A 980 34.46 -8.65 -31.72
N ILE A 981 34.26 -7.48 -31.08
CA ILE A 981 33.01 -6.70 -31.23
C ILE A 981 32.91 -6.10 -32.64
N SER A 982 34.03 -5.70 -33.24
CA SER A 982 34.06 -5.22 -34.63
C SER A 982 33.68 -6.31 -35.62
N ASP A 983 34.16 -7.54 -35.44
CA ASP A 983 33.88 -8.66 -36.31
C ASP A 983 32.40 -9.07 -36.23
N SER A 984 31.78 -8.94 -35.05
CA SER A 984 30.37 -9.29 -34.81
C SER A 984 29.37 -8.22 -35.26
N LEU A 985 29.75 -6.94 -35.23
CA LEU A 985 28.92 -5.80 -35.65
C LEU A 985 29.07 -5.42 -37.13
N GLY A 986 30.09 -5.98 -37.80
CA GLY A 986 30.43 -5.67 -39.19
C GLY A 986 31.23 -4.37 -39.35
N ALA A 987 31.41 -3.94 -40.60
CA ALA A 987 32.28 -2.82 -40.97
C ALA A 987 31.66 -1.44 -40.66
N LEU A 988 31.51 -1.11 -39.38
CA LEU A 988 31.03 0.20 -38.91
C LEU A 988 32.18 1.15 -38.57
N GLU A 989 32.05 2.42 -38.95
CA GLU A 989 33.03 3.47 -38.62
C GLU A 989 32.76 4.00 -37.20
N PHE A 990 33.26 3.30 -36.19
CA PHE A 990 33.01 3.62 -34.77
C PHE A 990 33.45 5.04 -34.37
N ASP A 991 34.50 5.58 -34.97
CA ASP A 991 35.02 6.92 -34.66
C ASP A 991 34.03 8.03 -35.00
N PHE A 992 33.17 7.82 -36.01
CA PHE A 992 32.10 8.74 -36.34
C PHE A 992 31.10 8.87 -35.20
N TYR A 993 30.62 7.76 -34.63
CA TYR A 993 29.61 7.76 -33.56
C TYR A 993 30.09 8.44 -32.28
N HIS A 994 31.36 8.26 -31.92
CA HIS A 994 31.94 8.92 -30.75
C HIS A 994 32.04 10.44 -30.92
N ARG A 995 32.49 10.91 -32.09
CA ARG A 995 32.52 12.35 -32.39
C ARG A 995 31.11 12.92 -32.45
N TRP A 996 30.18 12.17 -33.04
CA TRP A 996 28.76 12.55 -33.09
C TRP A 996 28.17 12.69 -31.68
N PHE A 997 28.48 11.77 -30.77
CA PHE A 997 28.09 11.85 -29.36
C PHE A 997 28.60 13.14 -28.70
N ASP A 998 29.90 13.42 -28.80
CA ASP A 998 30.52 14.59 -28.13
C ASP A 998 29.91 15.91 -28.62
N VAL A 999 29.64 16.04 -29.92
CA VAL A 999 29.02 17.22 -30.53
C VAL A 999 27.60 17.43 -30.01
N ILE A 1000 26.76 16.39 -30.04
CA ILE A 1000 25.37 16.48 -29.59
C ILE A 1000 25.30 16.71 -28.07
N PHE A 1001 26.18 16.06 -27.30
CA PHE A 1001 26.28 16.22 -25.86
C PHE A 1001 26.57 17.68 -25.48
N LEU A 1002 27.52 18.33 -26.18
CA LEU A 1002 27.87 19.73 -25.96
C LEU A 1002 26.70 20.66 -26.31
N ILE A 1003 26.04 20.46 -27.46
CA ILE A 1003 24.87 21.26 -27.88
C ILE A 1003 23.75 21.12 -26.85
N SER A 1004 23.46 19.90 -26.40
CA SER A 1004 22.42 19.64 -25.40
C SER A 1004 22.73 20.33 -24.06
N GLY A 1005 23.98 20.28 -23.60
CA GLY A 1005 24.41 20.96 -22.38
C GLY A 1005 24.23 22.48 -22.46
N LEU A 1006 24.57 23.10 -23.60
CA LEU A 1006 24.39 24.54 -23.79
C LEU A 1006 22.91 24.94 -23.80
N VAL A 1007 22.06 24.19 -24.53
CA VAL A 1007 20.61 24.43 -24.57
C VAL A 1007 19.99 24.26 -23.18
N SER A 1008 20.40 23.22 -22.44
CA SER A 1008 19.92 22.95 -21.08
C SER A 1008 20.30 24.07 -20.11
N THR A 1009 21.52 24.60 -20.24
CA THR A 1009 21.99 25.73 -19.42
C THR A 1009 21.16 26.99 -19.70
N ALA A 1010 20.91 27.30 -20.98
CA ALA A 1010 20.07 28.43 -21.36
C ALA A 1010 18.63 28.28 -20.85
N PHE A 1011 18.05 27.07 -20.96
CA PHE A 1011 16.71 26.76 -20.48
C PHE A 1011 16.57 26.97 -18.97
N LEU A 1012 17.50 26.42 -18.17
CA LEU A 1012 17.50 26.59 -16.72
C LEU A 1012 17.72 28.04 -16.29
N TYR A 1013 18.54 28.80 -17.03
CA TYR A 1013 18.70 30.23 -16.81
C TYR A 1013 17.38 31.00 -16.99
N PHE A 1014 16.61 30.69 -18.04
CA PHE A 1014 15.30 31.30 -18.25
C PHE A 1014 14.28 30.92 -17.18
N ILE A 1015 14.25 29.65 -16.73
CA ILE A 1015 13.38 29.20 -15.63
C ILE A 1015 13.70 29.94 -14.33
N HIS A 1016 14.98 30.04 -13.99
CA HIS A 1016 15.42 30.73 -12.78
C HIS A 1016 15.04 32.22 -12.82
N LYS A 1017 15.21 32.85 -13.99
CA LYS A 1017 14.78 34.25 -14.22
C LYS A 1017 13.26 34.42 -14.13
N ALA A 1018 12.48 33.49 -14.67
CA ALA A 1018 11.02 33.53 -14.61
C ALA A 1018 10.50 33.36 -13.16
N SER A 1019 11.11 32.45 -12.39
CA SER A 1019 10.76 32.19 -10.98
C SER A 1019 11.11 33.36 -10.06
N GLY A 1020 12.16 34.13 -10.38
CA GLY A 1020 12.48 35.38 -9.70
C GLY A 1020 11.45 36.50 -9.95
N SER A 1021 10.75 36.49 -11.10
CA SER A 1021 9.78 37.54 -11.46
C SER A 1021 8.42 37.38 -10.78
N SER A 1022 8.04 36.15 -10.39
CA SER A 1022 6.80 35.89 -9.62
C SER A 1022 6.82 36.54 -8.23
N ASN A 1023 8.03 36.74 -7.66
CA ASN A 1023 8.22 37.40 -6.38
C ASN A 1023 8.02 38.93 -6.44
N VAL A 1024 8.06 39.56 -7.61
CA VAL A 1024 7.86 41.01 -7.76
C VAL A 1024 6.38 41.37 -7.69
N LEU A 1025 5.50 40.52 -8.26
CA LEU A 1025 4.04 40.66 -8.16
C LEU A 1025 3.49 40.41 -6.74
N ALA A 1026 4.20 39.64 -5.92
CA ALA A 1026 3.83 39.39 -4.53
C ALA A 1026 4.25 40.51 -3.56
N LYS A 1027 5.08 41.46 -4.00
CA LYS A 1027 5.58 42.59 -3.20
C LYS A 1027 5.01 43.95 -3.61
N ASP A 1028 4.03 43.99 -4.52
CA ASP A 1028 3.49 45.25 -5.01
C ASP A 1028 2.51 45.85 -3.98
N PRO A 1029 2.84 46.98 -3.32
CA PRO A 1029 2.00 47.59 -2.28
C PRO A 1029 0.63 48.05 -2.80
N ALA A 1030 0.53 48.26 -4.13
CA ALA A 1030 -0.71 48.65 -4.79
C ALA A 1030 -1.79 47.54 -4.74
N PHE A 1031 -1.38 46.28 -4.73
CA PHE A 1031 -2.31 45.15 -4.66
C PHE A 1031 -2.87 44.96 -3.25
N GLU A 1032 -2.07 45.27 -2.22
CA GLU A 1032 -2.46 45.23 -0.81
C GLU A 1032 -3.49 46.33 -0.49
N GLN A 1033 -3.28 47.55 -1.01
CA GLN A 1033 -4.25 48.65 -0.90
C GLN A 1033 -5.56 48.39 -1.65
N MET A 1034 -5.51 47.69 -2.79
CA MET A 1034 -6.71 47.33 -3.56
C MET A 1034 -7.62 46.34 -2.80
N ILE A 1035 -7.04 45.49 -1.95
CA ILE A 1035 -7.77 44.54 -1.10
C ILE A 1035 -8.41 45.26 0.11
N GLU A 1036 -7.69 46.17 0.78
CA GLU A 1036 -8.27 46.98 1.87
C GLU A 1036 -9.46 47.82 1.40
N HIS A 1037 -9.36 48.41 0.20
CA HIS A 1037 -10.45 49.23 -0.35
C HIS A 1037 -11.71 48.41 -0.65
N ARG A 1038 -11.58 47.14 -1.11
CA ARG A 1038 -12.73 46.25 -1.33
C ARG A 1038 -13.36 45.72 -0.04
N LEU A 1039 -12.57 45.52 1.02
CA LEU A 1039 -13.06 45.09 2.32
C LEU A 1039 -13.90 46.18 3.00
N SER A 1040 -13.53 47.46 2.86
CA SER A 1040 -14.32 48.58 3.42
C SER A 1040 -15.71 48.76 2.78
N GLY A 1041 -15.89 48.27 1.55
CA GLY A 1041 -17.15 48.36 0.80
C GLY A 1041 -18.15 47.25 1.12
N ALA A 1042 -17.67 46.08 1.57
CA ALA A 1042 -18.53 44.92 1.87
C ALA A 1042 -19.15 44.97 3.27
N ASP A 1043 -18.56 45.71 4.21
CA ASP A 1043 -19.03 45.83 5.60
C ASP A 1043 -20.24 46.74 5.82
N ARG A 1044 -20.76 47.42 4.78
CA ARG A 1044 -21.95 48.30 4.89
C ARG A 1044 -23.29 47.62 4.58
N GLN A 1045 -23.31 46.33 4.24
CA GLN A 1045 -24.55 45.65 3.81
C GLN A 1045 -24.91 44.35 4.54
N LEU A 1046 -24.25 44.01 5.66
CA LEU A 1046 -24.60 42.82 6.43
C LEU A 1046 -24.93 43.19 7.90
N ASP A 1047 -26.20 42.98 8.23
CA ASP A 1047 -26.82 43.19 9.53
C ASP A 1047 -26.23 42.24 10.59
N HIS A 1048 -25.67 42.81 11.67
CA HIS A 1048 -24.86 42.15 12.70
C HIS A 1048 -25.67 41.44 13.81
N SER A 1049 -26.85 40.88 13.52
CA SER A 1049 -27.74 40.34 14.57
C SER A 1049 -27.98 38.83 14.57
N ARG A 1050 -27.29 38.03 13.74
CA ARG A 1050 -27.29 36.56 13.87
C ARG A 1050 -25.89 35.99 13.68
N TYR A 1051 -25.50 35.11 14.61
CA TYR A 1051 -24.26 34.31 14.71
C TYR A 1051 -23.09 34.96 15.50
N PRO A 1052 -22.73 34.40 16.67
CA PRO A 1052 -21.50 34.76 17.37
C PRO A 1052 -20.26 34.14 16.70
N SER A 1053 -19.16 34.87 16.83
CA SER A 1053 -17.84 34.71 16.20
C SER A 1053 -17.15 33.35 16.39
N GLN A 1054 -16.77 32.70 15.28
CA GLN A 1054 -15.83 31.58 15.20
C GLN A 1054 -14.51 32.05 14.56
N SER A 1055 -13.63 32.70 15.32
CA SER A 1055 -12.29 33.07 14.84
C SER A 1055 -11.21 32.03 15.16
N ASP A 1056 -11.45 31.11 16.10
CA ASP A 1056 -10.45 30.11 16.52
C ASP A 1056 -10.57 28.75 15.78
N GLU A 1057 -11.70 28.53 15.10
CA GLU A 1057 -11.95 27.30 14.34
C GLU A 1057 -11.24 27.26 12.98
N PHE A 1058 -10.91 28.43 12.44
CA PHE A 1058 -10.37 28.56 11.09
C PHE A 1058 -8.85 28.27 11.03
N GLN A 1059 -8.10 28.63 12.08
CA GLN A 1059 -6.68 28.26 12.19
C GLN A 1059 -6.48 26.75 12.39
N THR A 1060 -7.47 26.07 12.96
CA THR A 1060 -7.38 24.62 13.20
C THR A 1060 -7.62 23.84 11.90
N ALA A 1061 -8.49 24.32 11.00
CA ALA A 1061 -8.81 23.68 9.72
C ALA A 1061 -7.63 23.71 8.73
N MET A 1062 -6.84 24.80 8.70
CA MET A 1062 -5.63 24.90 7.88
C MET A 1062 -4.55 23.89 8.23
N SER A 1063 -4.38 23.59 9.52
CA SER A 1063 -3.37 22.63 9.99
C SER A 1063 -3.66 21.18 9.59
N THR A 1064 -4.91 20.89 9.24
CA THR A 1064 -5.38 19.57 8.82
C THR A 1064 -5.20 19.32 7.32
N GLU A 1065 -5.35 20.32 6.46
CA GLU A 1065 -5.13 20.15 5.00
C GLU A 1065 -3.63 20.13 4.62
N SER A 1066 -2.78 20.91 5.30
CA SER A 1066 -1.32 20.84 5.15
C SER A 1066 -0.75 19.44 5.50
N ARG A 1067 -1.40 18.69 6.42
CA ARG A 1067 -1.00 17.32 6.77
C ARG A 1067 -1.50 16.24 5.80
N TYR A 1068 -2.58 16.49 5.07
CA TYR A 1068 -3.03 15.53 4.06
C TYR A 1068 -2.07 15.49 2.85
N ALA A 1069 -1.55 16.65 2.43
CA ALA A 1069 -0.55 16.73 1.35
C ALA A 1069 0.82 16.10 1.73
N SER A 1070 1.26 16.23 2.99
CA SER A 1070 2.52 15.61 3.43
C SER A 1070 2.44 14.09 3.59
N SER A 1071 1.24 13.53 3.83
CA SER A 1071 1.03 12.08 3.98
C SER A 1071 1.03 11.31 2.65
N SER A 1072 0.61 11.93 1.54
CA SER A 1072 0.73 11.37 0.19
C SER A 1072 2.18 11.41 -0.35
N GLY A 1073 3.03 12.30 0.17
CA GLY A 1073 4.45 12.38 -0.20
C GLY A 1073 5.38 11.44 0.57
N THR A 1074 4.99 10.93 1.74
CA THR A 1074 5.89 10.15 2.61
C THR A 1074 5.93 8.65 2.31
N GLN A 1075 5.00 8.13 1.49
CA GLN A 1075 4.98 6.70 1.15
C GLN A 1075 6.07 6.26 0.14
N TRP A 1076 6.85 7.22 -0.39
CA TRP A 1076 7.95 6.98 -1.35
C TRP A 1076 9.36 7.08 -0.75
N ARG A 1077 9.54 7.06 0.58
CA ARG A 1077 10.85 7.26 1.22
C ARG A 1077 11.39 6.16 2.13
N SER A 1078 10.70 5.04 2.32
CA SER A 1078 11.17 3.96 3.24
C SER A 1078 11.63 2.66 2.58
N ARG A 1079 11.91 2.65 1.26
CA ARG A 1079 12.68 1.55 0.66
C ARG A 1079 14.05 2.02 0.21
N GLY A 1080 15.05 1.63 0.99
CA GLY A 1080 16.41 1.42 0.51
C GLY A 1080 17.41 1.30 1.66
N PRO A 1081 18.59 0.73 1.39
CA PRO A 1081 18.88 -0.37 0.45
C PRO A 1081 18.32 -1.72 0.93
#